data_AF-A0A6B1ENP4-F1
#
_entry.id   AF-A0A6B1ENP4-F1
#
_cell.length_a   1.000
_cell.length_b   1.000
_cell.length_c   1.000
_cell.angle_alpha   90.00
_cell.angle_beta   90.00
_cell.angle_gamma   90.00
#
_symmetry.space_group_name_H-M   'P 1'
#
loop_
_entity.id
_entity.type
_entity.pdbx_description
1 polymer ?
#
loop_
_entity_poly.entity_id
_entity_poly.type
_entity_poly.pdbx_seq_one_letter_code
_entity_poly.pdbx_strand_id
1 'polypeptide(L)'
;MSNDTAQALHGTNPLTAEGDLAAQMVEVLDGYVSDAVADSLEKRETLWHRDYSSHEAYVESVEPNRERLRKQIGCLDKRCPIEVLNYVATTKDATQIAADENYTVSRVRWQVFHEVEGEGLLLEPKHNVPVIAQVVALPDADWTPEIVAGITDELPANAQFARRLAKAGCRVVVPLLINRDDTYSANPTIGTKTNQPHREFIYRMAYQLGRHIIGYEVQKVLSLVDWMSLSDVPIGVIGYGEGGLIALYSAAVDTRIQATAVSGYFQSRQEVWREPIYRNVWGLLHEFGDAEIASLIAPRSLIIEASRGPEVAGPPPIRDGRGGAAPGQLVSPPVNSAKAEFDRAHNFYQQLGSDNALHFVSTEDRLPGSQETLTGLLAGLNVENGHIDGYHATASMTIDDFDYEARQKRQFMQLVNLTQRFLREAASRRQQFFWDKTDMTSLARWEETCKSAKTYFWDDVIGRCPPPDVSANPRTRLIYDEPCWKGYEVVLDVWKGVFAYGILLLPNDLRPGEQRPVVVCQHGLEGRPQDTADPKIESVYHSYAAQLADRGFITYAPQNPYIGQDAFRVIQRKANPIKWSLFSLIVRQHERTLDWLAELPFVDADRLGFYGLSYGGKTAMRVPALLDRYACSICSADFNEWIVKNATFDSRYSYMFTGEYEMPEFDLGNTFNYGEMAGLIAPRPFMVERGHDDGVAPDEWVAHEFAVVRRLYVRLGIADRTEIEFFDGGHQINSAGTFSFLHRHLNWPERNDS
;
A
#
# COMPACT_ATOMS: atom_id res chain seq x y z
N MET A 1 -19.51 46.86 16.01
CA MET A 1 -20.82 46.91 16.69
C MET A 1 -21.86 46.54 15.64
N SER A 2 -22.60 45.44 15.70
CA SER A 2 -22.95 44.50 16.77
C SER A 2 -22.21 43.15 16.66
N ASN A 3 -21.99 42.51 17.81
CA ASN A 3 -21.78 41.07 17.91
C ASN A 3 -23.11 40.40 17.54
N ASP A 4 -23.32 40.02 16.28
CA ASP A 4 -24.34 39.03 15.95
C ASP A 4 -23.81 37.68 16.43
N THR A 5 -24.28 37.26 17.60
CA THR A 5 -24.07 35.91 18.12
C THR A 5 -24.44 34.91 17.03
N ALA A 6 -23.46 34.14 16.57
CA ALA A 6 -23.60 33.04 15.60
C ALA A 6 -24.89 32.26 15.87
N GLN A 7 -25.89 32.44 15.00
CA GLN A 7 -27.17 31.76 15.15
C GLN A 7 -26.95 30.26 14.94
N ALA A 8 -27.03 29.49 16.01
CA ALA A 8 -26.90 28.04 15.96
C ALA A 8 -28.21 27.39 15.48
N LEU A 9 -28.10 26.25 14.81
CA LEU A 9 -29.22 25.38 14.50
C LEU A 9 -29.87 24.90 15.82
N HIS A 10 -31.19 24.88 15.87
CA HIS A 10 -31.93 24.41 17.04
C HIS A 10 -31.50 22.99 17.43
N GLY A 11 -31.22 22.76 18.72
CA GLY A 11 -30.74 21.47 19.24
C GLY A 11 -29.23 21.25 19.12
N THR A 12 -28.47 22.28 18.71
CA THR A 12 -26.99 22.23 18.63
C THR A 12 -26.35 23.34 19.47
N ASN A 13 -25.09 23.15 19.83
CA ASN A 13 -24.31 24.19 20.49
C ASN A 13 -23.77 25.20 19.45
N PRO A 14 -23.48 26.46 19.83
CA PRO A 14 -22.82 27.40 18.93
C PRO A 14 -21.40 26.93 18.55
N LEU A 15 -21.06 26.98 17.27
CA LEU A 15 -19.69 26.75 16.78
C LEU A 15 -18.85 28.02 16.96
N THR A 16 -17.90 27.97 17.88
CA THR A 16 -16.96 29.06 18.19
C THR A 16 -15.56 28.84 17.63
N ALA A 17 -15.29 27.68 17.02
CA ALA A 17 -14.01 27.41 16.40
C ALA A 17 -13.77 28.35 15.21
N GLU A 18 -12.50 28.76 15.05
CA GLU A 18 -12.02 29.65 14.00
C GLU A 18 -10.84 29.00 13.26
N GLY A 19 -10.47 29.56 12.11
CA GLY A 19 -9.39 29.06 11.25
C GLY A 19 -9.87 28.04 10.21
N ASP A 20 -8.92 27.32 9.61
CA ASP A 20 -9.21 26.30 8.58
C ASP A 20 -9.54 24.95 9.24
N LEU A 21 -10.83 24.68 9.42
CA LEU A 21 -11.31 23.42 10.01
C LEU A 21 -10.88 22.19 9.18
N ALA A 22 -10.66 22.34 7.87
CA ALA A 22 -10.17 21.26 7.01
C ALA A 22 -8.75 20.83 7.38
N ALA A 23 -7.86 21.80 7.48
CA ALA A 23 -6.48 21.57 7.88
C ALA A 23 -6.39 21.03 9.31
N GLN A 24 -7.16 21.62 10.24
CA GLN A 24 -7.23 21.15 11.63
C GLN A 24 -7.74 19.70 11.71
N MET A 25 -8.74 19.32 10.91
CA MET A 25 -9.27 17.95 10.85
C MET A 25 -8.19 16.96 10.37
N VAL A 26 -7.43 17.32 9.33
CA VAL A 26 -6.31 16.49 8.84
C VAL A 26 -5.23 16.34 9.92
N GLU A 27 -4.88 17.41 10.62
CA GLU A 27 -3.89 17.38 11.70
C GLU A 27 -4.30 16.47 12.86
N VAL A 28 -5.54 16.55 13.34
CA VAL A 28 -6.00 15.69 14.44
C VAL A 28 -6.14 14.22 14.02
N LEU A 29 -6.48 13.94 12.75
CA LEU A 29 -6.50 12.58 12.20
C LEU A 29 -5.09 12.01 12.08
N ASP A 30 -4.11 12.81 11.67
CA ASP A 30 -2.70 12.40 11.63
C ASP A 30 -2.18 12.03 13.02
N GLY A 31 -2.53 12.83 14.05
CA GLY A 31 -2.25 12.52 15.45
C GLY A 31 -2.89 11.20 15.89
N TYR A 32 -4.18 11.03 15.62
CA TYR A 32 -4.93 9.81 15.97
C TYR A 32 -4.33 8.54 15.36
N VAL A 33 -3.94 8.57 14.09
CA VAL A 33 -3.29 7.43 13.45
C VAL A 33 -1.88 7.21 14.01
N SER A 34 -1.15 8.27 14.36
CA SER A 34 0.17 8.15 15.00
C SER A 34 0.09 7.44 16.35
N ASP A 35 -0.92 7.77 17.16
CA ASP A 35 -1.19 7.09 18.43
C ASP A 35 -1.55 5.61 18.19
N ALA A 36 -2.40 5.32 17.19
CA ALA A 36 -2.75 3.93 16.84
C ALA A 36 -1.54 3.11 16.37
N VAL A 37 -0.58 3.72 15.67
CA VAL A 37 0.68 3.09 15.29
C VAL A 37 1.53 2.79 16.52
N ALA A 38 1.69 3.73 17.45
CA ALA A 38 2.41 3.51 18.70
C ALA A 38 1.81 2.37 19.54
N ASP A 39 0.48 2.39 19.70
CA ASP A 39 -0.29 1.36 20.42
C ASP A 39 -0.23 -0.04 19.78
N SER A 40 0.15 -0.13 18.50
CA SER A 40 0.21 -1.42 17.80
C SER A 40 1.18 -2.39 18.47
N LEU A 41 2.27 -1.91 19.09
CA LEU A 41 3.27 -2.75 19.78
C LEU A 41 2.64 -3.65 20.84
N GLU A 42 1.77 -3.09 21.67
CA GLU A 42 1.16 -3.81 22.79
C GLU A 42 0.12 -4.82 22.30
N LYS A 43 -0.54 -4.53 21.18
CA LYS A 43 -1.62 -5.35 20.63
C LYS A 43 -1.10 -6.57 19.86
N ARG A 44 0.12 -6.51 19.32
CA ARG A 44 0.69 -7.59 18.49
C ARG A 44 0.65 -8.94 19.17
N GLU A 45 1.08 -9.04 20.43
CA GLU A 45 1.22 -10.33 21.12
C GLU A 45 -0.10 -11.11 21.19
N THR A 46 -1.24 -10.41 21.15
CA THR A 46 -2.57 -11.05 21.13
C THR A 46 -2.87 -11.83 19.84
N LEU A 47 -2.10 -11.60 18.77
CA LEU A 47 -2.19 -12.25 17.47
C LEU A 47 -1.20 -13.42 17.32
N TRP A 48 -0.47 -13.75 18.38
CA TRP A 48 0.51 -14.84 18.40
C TRP A 48 0.10 -15.94 19.39
N HIS A 49 0.31 -17.19 18.99
CA HIS A 49 0.02 -18.37 19.79
C HIS A 49 1.25 -19.26 19.88
N ARG A 50 2.37 -18.68 20.34
CA ARG A 50 3.68 -19.33 20.37
C ARG A 50 3.72 -20.47 21.39
N ASP A 51 4.13 -21.65 20.95
CA ASP A 51 4.40 -22.80 21.82
C ASP A 51 5.91 -22.90 22.10
N TYR A 52 6.30 -22.60 23.33
CA TYR A 52 7.71 -22.64 23.77
C TYR A 52 8.14 -24.01 24.32
N SER A 53 7.31 -25.05 24.24
CA SER A 53 7.61 -26.37 24.82
C SER A 53 8.76 -27.09 24.15
N SER A 54 9.00 -26.84 22.86
CA SER A 54 10.13 -27.36 22.10
C SER A 54 10.38 -26.50 20.84
N HIS A 55 11.55 -26.67 20.21
CA HIS A 55 11.87 -26.01 18.94
C HIS A 55 10.90 -26.39 17.81
N GLU A 56 10.50 -27.65 17.73
CA GLU A 56 9.57 -28.14 16.71
C GLU A 56 8.16 -27.57 16.93
N ALA A 57 7.64 -27.63 18.16
CA ALA A 57 6.34 -27.07 18.51
C ALA A 57 6.29 -25.55 18.25
N TYR A 58 7.38 -24.84 18.52
CA TYR A 58 7.46 -23.42 18.24
C TYR A 58 7.33 -23.12 16.75
N VAL A 59 8.12 -23.80 15.91
CA VAL A 59 8.10 -23.62 14.45
C VAL A 59 6.71 -23.91 13.89
N GLU A 60 6.04 -24.96 14.35
CA GLU A 60 4.66 -25.29 13.95
C GLU A 60 3.67 -24.19 14.40
N SER A 61 3.79 -23.73 15.65
CA SER A 61 2.86 -22.75 16.23
C SER A 61 2.89 -21.37 15.55
N VAL A 62 4.03 -20.98 14.96
CA VAL A 62 4.20 -19.68 14.29
C VAL A 62 4.01 -19.74 12.78
N GLU A 63 3.76 -20.91 12.19
CA GLU A 63 3.56 -21.04 10.74
C GLU A 63 2.36 -20.21 10.22
N PRO A 64 1.24 -20.06 10.94
CA PRO A 64 0.18 -19.15 10.52
C PRO A 64 0.63 -17.68 10.42
N ASN A 65 1.51 -17.22 11.32
CA ASN A 65 2.10 -15.88 11.26
C ASN A 65 3.05 -15.78 10.04
N ARG A 66 3.81 -16.83 9.76
CA ARG A 66 4.67 -16.92 8.57
C ARG A 66 3.88 -16.80 7.26
N GLU A 67 2.77 -17.51 7.14
CA GLU A 67 1.85 -17.43 5.99
C GLU A 67 1.25 -16.02 5.82
N ARG A 68 0.90 -15.36 6.94
CA ARG A 68 0.43 -13.96 6.89
C ARG A 68 1.53 -13.01 6.42
N LEU A 69 2.77 -13.17 6.88
CA LEU A 69 3.91 -12.39 6.38
C LEU A 69 4.12 -12.62 4.87
N ARG A 70 4.07 -13.88 4.40
CA ARG A 70 4.14 -14.22 2.96
C ARG A 70 3.07 -13.49 2.17
N LYS A 71 1.82 -13.46 2.67
CA LYS A 71 0.72 -12.71 2.04
C LYS A 71 0.98 -11.20 2.03
N GLN A 72 1.35 -10.60 3.16
CA GLN A 72 1.56 -9.15 3.29
C GLN A 72 2.64 -8.62 2.33
N ILE A 73 3.71 -9.39 2.11
CA ILE A 73 4.75 -9.01 1.15
C ILE A 73 4.48 -9.52 -0.27
N GLY A 74 3.39 -10.24 -0.51
CA GLY A 74 3.07 -10.79 -1.83
C GLY A 74 3.97 -11.94 -2.29
N CYS A 75 4.60 -12.65 -1.37
CA CYS A 75 5.42 -13.84 -1.64
C CYS A 75 4.55 -15.10 -1.74
N LEU A 76 3.56 -15.08 -2.64
CA LEU A 76 2.55 -16.15 -2.80
C LEU A 76 2.61 -16.87 -4.14
N ASP A 77 3.19 -16.23 -5.15
CA ASP A 77 3.20 -16.76 -6.51
C ASP A 77 4.13 -17.99 -6.62
N LYS A 78 3.69 -19.02 -7.36
CA LYS A 78 4.47 -20.24 -7.55
C LYS A 78 5.71 -19.96 -8.41
N ARG A 79 6.90 -20.26 -7.89
CA ARG A 79 8.17 -20.19 -8.62
C ARG A 79 8.30 -21.32 -9.65
N CYS A 80 9.07 -21.08 -10.70
CA CYS A 80 9.53 -22.11 -11.63
C CYS A 80 10.50 -23.08 -10.93
N PRO A 81 10.45 -24.39 -11.22
CA PRO A 81 11.48 -25.32 -10.79
C PRO A 81 12.86 -24.90 -11.33
N ILE A 82 13.90 -25.19 -10.55
CA ILE A 82 15.27 -24.79 -10.85
C ILE A 82 16.23 -25.92 -10.47
N GLU A 83 17.06 -26.34 -11.42
CA GLU A 83 18.09 -27.38 -11.22
C GLU A 83 19.51 -26.84 -11.46
N VAL A 84 19.64 -25.74 -12.22
CA VAL A 84 20.91 -25.16 -12.63
C VAL A 84 20.86 -23.64 -12.63
N LEU A 85 22.02 -23.01 -12.46
CA LEU A 85 22.26 -21.62 -12.81
C LEU A 85 22.85 -21.55 -14.22
N ASN A 86 22.35 -20.64 -15.05
CA ASN A 86 22.86 -20.43 -16.40
C ASN A 86 24.00 -19.41 -16.37
N TYR A 87 25.16 -19.80 -16.89
CA TYR A 87 26.27 -18.89 -17.13
C TYR A 87 25.95 -17.90 -18.24
N VAL A 88 26.26 -16.61 -18.03
CA VAL A 88 26.04 -15.55 -19.02
C VAL A 88 27.33 -15.24 -19.75
N ALA A 89 27.36 -15.47 -21.06
CA ALA A 89 28.42 -15.04 -21.95
C ALA A 89 27.86 -14.57 -23.28
N THR A 90 28.65 -13.76 -23.99
CA THR A 90 28.37 -13.37 -25.37
C THR A 90 29.61 -13.66 -26.23
N THR A 91 29.55 -13.39 -27.53
CA THR A 91 30.76 -13.40 -28.37
C THR A 91 31.76 -12.30 -28.02
N LYS A 92 31.37 -11.36 -27.15
CA LYS A 92 32.21 -10.26 -26.65
C LYS A 92 32.62 -10.46 -25.19
N ASP A 93 31.74 -11.02 -24.38
CA ASP A 93 31.88 -11.08 -22.92
C ASP A 93 32.12 -12.50 -22.44
N ALA A 94 33.14 -12.67 -21.60
CA ALA A 94 33.43 -13.95 -20.97
C ALA A 94 32.43 -14.25 -19.84
N THR A 95 32.16 -15.55 -19.64
CA THR A 95 31.40 -16.04 -18.47
C THR A 95 32.08 -15.67 -17.16
N GLN A 96 33.36 -16.00 -17.07
CA GLN A 96 34.20 -15.81 -15.90
C GLN A 96 34.85 -14.43 -16.00
N ILE A 97 34.58 -13.59 -15.01
CA ILE A 97 35.00 -12.18 -15.00
C ILE A 97 36.18 -11.93 -14.08
N ALA A 98 36.37 -12.78 -13.08
CA ALA A 98 37.50 -12.73 -12.18
C ALA A 98 37.83 -14.12 -11.64
N ALA A 99 39.04 -14.28 -11.11
CA ALA A 99 39.45 -15.45 -10.35
C ALA A 99 40.41 -15.02 -9.24
N ASP A 100 40.30 -15.69 -8.10
CA ASP A 100 41.23 -15.60 -6.98
C ASP A 100 42.01 -16.92 -6.88
N GLU A 101 42.79 -17.13 -5.83
CA GLU A 101 43.48 -18.41 -5.59
C GLU A 101 42.46 -19.53 -5.33
N ASN A 102 41.40 -19.25 -4.58
CA ASN A 102 40.47 -20.26 -4.06
C ASN A 102 39.14 -20.39 -4.82
N TYR A 103 38.73 -19.38 -5.59
CA TYR A 103 37.42 -19.36 -6.25
C TYR A 103 37.46 -18.64 -7.60
N THR A 104 36.39 -18.79 -8.38
CA THR A 104 36.14 -18.07 -9.63
C THR A 104 34.88 -17.22 -9.52
N VAL A 105 34.79 -16.12 -10.27
CA VAL A 105 33.61 -15.26 -10.32
C VAL A 105 33.03 -15.29 -11.71
N SER A 106 31.76 -15.68 -11.82
CA SER A 106 31.05 -15.78 -13.09
C SER A 106 29.70 -15.07 -13.04
N ARG A 107 29.26 -14.54 -14.18
CA ARG A 107 27.91 -13.99 -14.32
C ARG A 107 26.90 -15.12 -14.50
N VAL A 108 25.80 -15.05 -13.75
CA VAL A 108 24.76 -16.10 -13.77
C VAL A 108 23.35 -15.52 -13.85
N ARG A 109 22.44 -16.33 -14.39
CA ARG A 109 20.98 -16.14 -14.32
C ARG A 109 20.27 -17.39 -13.88
N TRP A 110 19.07 -17.22 -13.36
CA TRP A 110 18.18 -18.33 -13.02
C TRP A 110 16.72 -17.95 -13.20
N GLN A 111 15.90 -18.91 -13.60
CA GLN A 111 14.46 -18.69 -13.79
C GLN A 111 13.74 -18.63 -12.45
N VAL A 112 12.92 -17.59 -12.23
CA VAL A 112 12.12 -17.42 -11.00
C VAL A 112 10.63 -17.57 -11.31
N PHE A 113 10.13 -16.83 -12.30
CA PHE A 113 8.80 -16.96 -12.89
C PHE A 113 8.93 -17.03 -14.40
N HIS A 114 7.88 -17.41 -15.14
CA HIS A 114 7.98 -17.50 -16.61
C HIS A 114 8.52 -16.21 -17.28
N GLU A 115 8.17 -15.02 -16.76
CA GLU A 115 8.65 -13.73 -17.28
C GLU A 115 9.92 -13.21 -16.59
N VAL A 116 10.32 -13.78 -15.44
CA VAL A 116 11.32 -13.19 -14.55
C VAL A 116 12.46 -14.17 -14.29
N GLU A 117 13.66 -13.70 -14.57
CA GLU A 117 14.91 -14.32 -14.15
C GLU A 117 15.50 -13.51 -12.99
N GLY A 118 16.25 -14.15 -12.10
CA GLY A 118 17.27 -13.47 -11.31
C GLY A 118 18.55 -13.33 -12.12
N GLU A 119 19.27 -12.22 -11.97
CA GLU A 119 20.61 -12.02 -12.52
C GLU A 119 21.57 -11.64 -11.39
N GLY A 120 22.82 -12.06 -11.47
CA GLY A 120 23.83 -11.76 -10.46
C GLY A 120 25.20 -12.37 -10.75
N LEU A 121 25.99 -12.54 -9.69
CA LEU A 121 27.28 -13.21 -9.74
C LEU A 121 27.24 -14.53 -8.95
N LEU A 122 27.98 -15.52 -9.44
CA LEU A 122 28.33 -16.74 -8.72
C LEU A 122 29.83 -16.70 -8.42
N LEU A 123 30.18 -16.74 -7.14
CA LEU A 123 31.53 -16.96 -6.66
C LEU A 123 31.63 -18.43 -6.27
N GLU A 124 32.28 -19.21 -7.13
CA GLU A 124 32.36 -20.66 -7.04
C GLU A 124 33.75 -21.10 -6.57
N PRO A 125 33.88 -21.80 -5.42
CA PRO A 125 35.13 -22.43 -5.01
C PRO A 125 35.70 -23.30 -6.13
N LYS A 126 37.02 -23.25 -6.35
CA LYS A 126 37.66 -24.10 -7.36
C LYS A 126 37.52 -25.57 -6.97
N HIS A 127 37.62 -26.46 -7.96
CA HIS A 127 37.46 -27.92 -7.80
C HIS A 127 38.30 -28.56 -6.67
N ASN A 128 39.41 -27.95 -6.27
CA ASN A 128 40.30 -28.40 -5.20
C ASN A 128 40.01 -27.78 -3.83
N VAL A 129 39.00 -26.90 -3.73
CA VAL A 129 38.55 -26.24 -2.50
C VAL A 129 37.16 -26.79 -2.14
N PRO A 130 36.98 -27.41 -0.95
CA PRO A 130 35.68 -27.92 -0.55
C PRO A 130 34.68 -26.78 -0.34
N VAL A 131 33.45 -26.97 -0.83
CA VAL A 131 32.35 -26.05 -0.56
C VAL A 131 31.82 -26.33 0.85
N ILE A 132 32.10 -25.43 1.79
CA ILE A 132 31.73 -25.62 3.21
C ILE A 132 30.33 -25.09 3.54
N ALA A 133 29.84 -24.14 2.75
CA ALA A 133 28.52 -23.53 2.88
C ALA A 133 28.08 -22.89 1.56
N GLN A 134 26.78 -22.68 1.39
CA GLN A 134 26.17 -21.93 0.29
C GLN A 134 25.53 -20.67 0.86
N VAL A 135 25.88 -19.50 0.32
CA VAL A 135 25.40 -18.22 0.85
C VAL A 135 24.80 -17.37 -0.26
N VAL A 136 23.61 -16.83 -0.03
CA VAL A 136 23.08 -15.72 -0.82
C VAL A 136 23.52 -14.41 -0.15
N ALA A 137 24.31 -13.61 -0.85
CA ALA A 137 24.86 -12.35 -0.36
C ALA A 137 24.17 -11.17 -1.05
N LEU A 138 23.40 -10.39 -0.28
CA LEU A 138 22.49 -9.38 -0.78
C LEU A 138 23.06 -7.97 -0.54
N PRO A 139 23.45 -7.23 -1.58
CA PRO A 139 23.91 -5.85 -1.44
C PRO A 139 22.73 -4.91 -1.07
N ASP A 140 23.02 -3.65 -0.75
CA ASP A 140 21.98 -2.61 -0.81
C ASP A 140 21.51 -2.41 -2.26
N ALA A 141 20.30 -1.86 -2.46
CA ALA A 141 19.71 -1.72 -3.78
C ALA A 141 20.55 -0.89 -4.77
N ASP A 142 21.35 0.07 -4.28
CA ASP A 142 22.20 0.90 -5.13
C ASP A 142 23.61 0.34 -5.31
N TRP A 143 23.91 -0.82 -4.71
CA TRP A 143 25.17 -1.53 -4.89
C TRP A 143 24.99 -2.67 -5.89
N THR A 144 25.82 -2.67 -6.93
CA THR A 144 25.87 -3.78 -7.88
C THR A 144 26.46 -5.04 -7.21
N PRO A 145 26.16 -6.25 -7.72
CA PRO A 145 26.81 -7.47 -7.28
C PRO A 145 28.34 -7.42 -7.27
N GLU A 146 28.92 -6.71 -8.25
CA GLU A 146 30.36 -6.54 -8.44
C GLU A 146 31.03 -5.81 -7.27
N ILE A 147 30.32 -4.85 -6.67
CA ILE A 147 30.82 -4.04 -5.55
C ILE A 147 31.07 -4.90 -4.32
N VAL A 148 30.09 -5.70 -3.88
CA VAL A 148 30.23 -6.56 -2.68
C VAL A 148 31.07 -7.81 -2.94
N ALA A 149 31.19 -8.24 -4.20
CA ALA A 149 32.11 -9.27 -4.64
C ALA A 149 33.57 -8.79 -4.74
N GLY A 150 33.82 -7.48 -4.58
CA GLY A 150 35.15 -6.88 -4.61
C GLY A 150 35.80 -6.90 -5.99
N ILE A 151 34.99 -6.83 -7.04
CA ILE A 151 35.44 -6.66 -8.43
C ILE A 151 35.81 -5.19 -8.70
N THR A 152 35.14 -4.27 -8.01
CA THR A 152 35.43 -2.82 -8.03
C THR A 152 36.04 -2.37 -6.70
N ASP A 153 36.78 -1.27 -6.72
CA ASP A 153 37.37 -0.66 -5.51
C ASP A 153 36.43 0.31 -4.77
N GLU A 154 35.13 0.31 -5.09
CA GLU A 154 34.12 1.20 -4.50
C GLU A 154 33.84 0.94 -3.01
N LEU A 155 34.13 -0.28 -2.53
CA LEU A 155 34.03 -0.64 -1.12
C LEU A 155 35.39 -1.05 -0.54
N PRO A 156 35.67 -0.69 0.71
CA PRO A 156 36.85 -1.19 1.40
C PRO A 156 36.74 -2.72 1.56
N ALA A 157 37.89 -3.40 1.54
CA ALA A 157 37.95 -4.87 1.51
C ALA A 157 37.21 -5.56 2.67
N ASN A 158 37.17 -4.94 3.85
CA ASN A 158 36.42 -5.45 5.00
C ASN A 158 34.89 -5.43 4.77
N ALA A 159 34.37 -4.52 3.94
CA ALA A 159 32.95 -4.44 3.59
C ALA A 159 32.53 -5.34 2.41
N GLN A 160 33.49 -5.99 1.72
CA GLN A 160 33.25 -6.90 0.59
C GLN A 160 32.85 -8.30 1.09
N PHE A 161 31.72 -8.42 1.80
CA PHE A 161 31.34 -9.65 2.51
C PHE A 161 31.16 -10.86 1.59
N ALA A 162 30.68 -10.68 0.35
CA ALA A 162 30.56 -11.79 -0.60
C ALA A 162 31.94 -12.36 -0.98
N ARG A 163 32.91 -11.47 -1.23
CA ARG A 163 34.30 -11.84 -1.50
C ARG A 163 34.92 -12.62 -0.34
N ARG A 164 34.73 -12.11 0.88
CA ARG A 164 35.31 -12.69 2.10
C ARG A 164 34.76 -14.08 2.41
N LEU A 165 33.46 -14.29 2.21
CA LEU A 165 32.82 -15.61 2.34
C LEU A 165 33.33 -16.59 1.27
N ALA A 166 33.48 -16.14 0.03
CA ALA A 166 34.03 -16.97 -1.04
C ALA A 166 35.48 -17.40 -0.75
N LYS A 167 36.32 -16.49 -0.24
CA LYS A 167 37.69 -16.81 0.20
C LYS A 167 37.73 -17.86 1.31
N ALA A 168 36.75 -17.83 2.22
CA ALA A 168 36.62 -18.81 3.28
C ALA A 168 36.15 -20.19 2.79
N GLY A 169 35.83 -20.37 1.50
CA GLY A 169 35.36 -21.64 0.92
C GLY A 169 33.85 -21.75 0.75
N CYS A 170 33.10 -20.66 0.94
CA CYS A 170 31.66 -20.66 0.64
C CYS A 170 31.42 -20.54 -0.86
N ARG A 171 30.41 -21.24 -1.36
CA ARG A 171 29.77 -20.89 -2.63
C ARG A 171 28.86 -19.69 -2.39
N VAL A 172 29.08 -18.59 -3.10
CA VAL A 172 28.31 -17.36 -2.87
C VAL A 172 27.58 -16.95 -4.15
N VAL A 173 26.28 -16.71 -4.05
CA VAL A 173 25.50 -16.07 -5.11
C VAL A 173 25.16 -14.65 -4.68
N VAL A 174 25.41 -13.67 -5.54
CA VAL A 174 25.15 -12.24 -5.30
C VAL A 174 24.09 -11.75 -6.28
N PRO A 175 22.80 -11.73 -5.90
CA PRO A 175 21.73 -11.23 -6.76
C PRO A 175 21.79 -9.71 -6.97
N LEU A 176 21.36 -9.26 -8.15
CA LEU A 176 21.03 -7.85 -8.39
C LEU A 176 19.66 -7.52 -7.77
N LEU A 177 19.62 -6.48 -6.97
CA LEU A 177 18.38 -5.84 -6.51
C LEU A 177 18.00 -4.67 -7.43
N ILE A 178 16.72 -4.32 -7.50
CA ILE A 178 16.28 -3.14 -8.26
C ILE A 178 16.75 -1.88 -7.55
N ASN A 179 17.49 -1.02 -8.25
CA ASN A 179 18.08 0.20 -7.68
C ASN A 179 17.07 1.36 -7.53
N ARG A 180 17.51 2.47 -6.94
CA ARG A 180 16.66 3.64 -6.65
C ARG A 180 16.70 4.74 -7.71
N ASP A 181 17.33 4.50 -8.86
CA ASP A 181 17.24 5.38 -10.02
C ASP A 181 15.82 5.43 -10.58
N ASP A 182 15.51 6.42 -11.42
CA ASP A 182 14.21 6.59 -12.08
C ASP A 182 14.30 6.47 -13.62
N THR A 183 15.47 6.14 -14.16
CA THR A 183 15.78 6.14 -15.59
C THR A 183 14.73 5.39 -16.42
N TYR A 184 14.29 4.23 -15.96
CA TYR A 184 13.34 3.33 -16.61
C TYR A 184 11.89 3.50 -16.14
N SER A 185 11.62 4.36 -15.16
CA SER A 185 10.26 4.76 -14.73
C SER A 185 9.62 5.68 -15.79
N ALA A 186 9.49 5.16 -17.00
CA ALA A 186 9.02 5.86 -18.19
C ALA A 186 8.48 4.87 -19.23
N ASN A 187 7.49 5.29 -20.01
CA ASN A 187 7.02 4.56 -21.18
C ASN A 187 7.14 5.46 -22.43
N PRO A 188 8.18 5.26 -23.27
CA PRO A 188 8.37 6.04 -24.49
C PRO A 188 7.23 5.94 -25.49
N THR A 189 6.47 4.83 -25.52
CA THR A 189 5.38 4.60 -26.48
C THR A 189 4.21 5.57 -26.25
N ILE A 190 3.91 5.88 -24.99
CA ILE A 190 2.86 6.85 -24.62
C ILE A 190 3.42 8.22 -24.21
N GLY A 191 4.74 8.41 -24.28
CA GLY A 191 5.41 9.68 -24.00
C GLY A 191 5.38 10.11 -22.52
N THR A 192 5.20 9.19 -21.57
CA THR A 192 5.12 9.49 -20.14
C THR A 192 6.39 9.06 -19.40
N LYS A 193 6.72 9.80 -18.33
CA LYS A 193 7.87 9.55 -17.46
C LYS A 193 7.62 10.14 -16.08
N THR A 194 8.28 9.62 -15.05
CA THR A 194 8.16 10.09 -13.66
C THR A 194 9.53 10.10 -12.98
N ASN A 195 9.64 10.77 -11.81
CA ASN A 195 10.83 10.69 -10.95
C ASN A 195 10.71 9.60 -9.87
N GLN A 196 9.66 8.77 -9.91
CA GLN A 196 9.55 7.62 -9.01
C GLN A 196 10.78 6.70 -9.17
N PRO A 197 11.49 6.34 -8.09
CA PRO A 197 12.49 5.29 -8.12
C PRO A 197 11.96 4.02 -8.78
N HIS A 198 12.80 3.22 -9.43
CA HIS A 198 12.41 1.95 -10.04
C HIS A 198 11.68 1.04 -9.04
N ARG A 199 12.13 1.04 -7.77
CA ARG A 199 11.48 0.32 -6.66
C ARG A 199 10.06 0.82 -6.37
N GLU A 200 9.86 2.14 -6.32
CA GLU A 200 8.53 2.74 -6.13
C GLU A 200 7.61 2.44 -7.32
N PHE A 201 8.12 2.58 -8.53
CA PHE A 201 7.35 2.33 -9.75
C PHE A 201 6.82 0.88 -9.79
N ILE A 202 7.67 -0.11 -9.47
CA ILE A 202 7.22 -1.50 -9.34
C ILE A 202 6.27 -1.67 -8.15
N TYR A 203 6.59 -1.07 -7.00
CA TYR A 203 5.75 -1.13 -5.80
C TYR A 203 4.31 -0.69 -6.10
N ARG A 204 4.09 0.48 -6.73
CA ARG A 204 2.73 0.99 -6.97
C ARG A 204 1.89 0.04 -7.82
N MET A 205 2.44 -0.50 -8.91
CA MET A 205 1.73 -1.49 -9.75
C MET A 205 1.45 -2.79 -8.98
N ALA A 206 2.46 -3.29 -8.26
CA ALA A 206 2.38 -4.57 -7.56
C ALA A 206 1.39 -4.50 -6.38
N TYR A 207 1.40 -3.39 -5.63
CA TYR A 207 0.59 -3.18 -4.43
C TYR A 207 -0.90 -3.31 -4.73
N GLN A 208 -1.36 -2.65 -5.81
CA GLN A 208 -2.74 -2.74 -6.30
C GLN A 208 -3.18 -4.20 -6.58
N LEU A 209 -2.23 -5.06 -6.91
CA LEU A 209 -2.45 -6.46 -7.25
C LEU A 209 -2.04 -7.40 -6.10
N GLY A 210 -1.88 -6.91 -4.88
CA GLY A 210 -1.57 -7.73 -3.70
C GLY A 210 -0.15 -8.29 -3.67
N ARG A 211 0.76 -7.64 -4.41
CA ARG A 211 2.19 -7.96 -4.46
C ARG A 211 3.02 -6.81 -3.91
N HIS A 212 4.29 -7.08 -3.65
CA HIS A 212 5.24 -6.09 -3.19
C HIS A 212 6.61 -6.34 -3.80
N ILE A 213 7.41 -5.28 -4.03
CA ILE A 213 8.78 -5.43 -4.55
C ILE A 213 9.65 -6.29 -3.62
N ILE A 214 9.46 -6.15 -2.30
CA ILE A 214 10.04 -7.03 -1.27
C ILE A 214 9.73 -8.50 -1.58
N GLY A 215 8.47 -8.86 -1.82
CA GLY A 215 8.10 -10.24 -2.14
C GLY A 215 8.71 -10.74 -3.44
N TYR A 216 8.80 -9.90 -4.47
CA TYR A 216 9.48 -10.27 -5.71
C TYR A 216 10.97 -10.56 -5.50
N GLU A 217 11.68 -9.74 -4.74
CA GLU A 217 13.10 -9.95 -4.45
C GLU A 217 13.33 -11.14 -3.49
N VAL A 218 12.48 -11.33 -2.48
CA VAL A 218 12.45 -12.55 -1.65
C VAL A 218 12.25 -13.78 -2.53
N GLN A 219 11.32 -13.77 -3.49
CA GLN A 219 11.10 -14.90 -4.39
C GLN A 219 12.32 -15.20 -5.28
N LYS A 220 13.11 -14.20 -5.68
CA LYS A 220 14.39 -14.41 -6.36
C LYS A 220 15.39 -15.15 -5.47
N VAL A 221 15.46 -14.78 -4.18
CA VAL A 221 16.30 -15.46 -3.17
C VAL A 221 15.80 -16.88 -2.93
N LEU A 222 14.50 -17.09 -2.74
CA LEU A 222 13.95 -18.42 -2.49
C LEU A 222 14.11 -19.37 -3.68
N SER A 223 14.15 -18.85 -4.91
CA SER A 223 14.54 -19.66 -6.08
C SER A 223 15.99 -20.14 -5.98
N LEU A 224 16.92 -19.33 -5.47
CA LEU A 224 18.27 -19.80 -5.18
C LEU A 224 18.29 -20.82 -4.04
N VAL A 225 17.48 -20.63 -3.00
CA VAL A 225 17.33 -21.62 -1.93
C VAL A 225 16.80 -22.96 -2.48
N ASP A 226 15.84 -22.93 -3.40
CA ASP A 226 15.34 -24.13 -4.09
C ASP A 226 16.47 -24.88 -4.80
N TRP A 227 17.34 -24.16 -5.51
CA TRP A 227 18.50 -24.75 -6.18
C TRP A 227 19.57 -25.25 -5.19
N MET A 228 19.91 -24.47 -4.17
CA MET A 228 20.90 -24.83 -3.15
C MET A 228 20.48 -26.06 -2.34
N SER A 229 19.16 -26.26 -2.16
CA SER A 229 18.57 -27.41 -1.47
C SER A 229 18.71 -28.73 -2.23
N LEU A 230 19.24 -28.72 -3.46
CA LEU A 230 19.57 -29.94 -4.21
C LEU A 230 20.84 -30.66 -3.68
N SER A 231 21.53 -30.04 -2.71
CA SER A 231 22.66 -30.63 -1.99
C SER A 231 22.48 -30.48 -0.49
N ASP A 232 23.20 -31.28 0.30
CA ASP A 232 23.16 -31.21 1.77
C ASP A 232 24.06 -30.11 2.37
N VAL A 233 24.66 -29.26 1.53
CA VAL A 233 25.55 -28.18 1.97
C VAL A 233 24.71 -27.05 2.60
N PRO A 234 25.07 -26.56 3.80
CA PRO A 234 24.23 -25.64 4.55
C PRO A 234 24.01 -24.30 3.84
N ILE A 235 22.82 -23.72 4.01
CA ILE A 235 22.34 -22.52 3.31
C ILE A 235 22.25 -21.36 4.28
N GLY A 236 22.98 -20.28 3.98
CA GLY A 236 22.92 -19.01 4.70
C GLY A 236 22.50 -17.84 3.83
N VAL A 237 22.06 -16.77 4.47
CA VAL A 237 21.80 -15.48 3.79
C VAL A 237 22.43 -14.35 4.57
N ILE A 238 23.11 -13.44 3.88
CA ILE A 238 23.62 -12.19 4.46
C ILE A 238 23.15 -11.02 3.63
N GLY A 239 22.77 -9.91 4.26
CA GLY A 239 22.43 -8.72 3.51
C GLY A 239 22.69 -7.41 4.23
N TYR A 240 22.87 -6.35 3.44
CA TYR A 240 23.07 -4.97 3.91
C TYR A 240 22.00 -4.02 3.34
N GLY A 241 21.46 -3.11 4.16
CA GLY A 241 20.48 -2.12 3.70
C GLY A 241 19.19 -2.78 3.20
N GLU A 242 18.78 -2.55 1.94
CA GLU A 242 17.67 -3.31 1.34
C GLU A 242 17.96 -4.81 1.30
N GLY A 243 19.21 -5.21 1.04
CA GLY A 243 19.61 -6.61 1.11
C GLY A 243 19.43 -7.18 2.52
N GLY A 244 19.62 -6.36 3.56
CA GLY A 244 19.38 -6.75 4.96
C GLY A 244 17.89 -7.00 5.24
N LEU A 245 17.02 -6.14 4.70
CA LEU A 245 15.56 -6.36 4.71
C LEU A 245 15.23 -7.70 4.02
N ILE A 246 15.70 -7.90 2.79
CA ILE A 246 15.39 -9.10 2.00
C ILE A 246 15.95 -10.36 2.67
N ALA A 247 17.13 -10.29 3.29
CA ALA A 247 17.71 -11.39 4.06
C ALA A 247 16.83 -11.79 5.25
N LEU A 248 16.44 -10.81 6.07
CA LEU A 248 15.57 -11.03 7.22
C LEU A 248 14.25 -11.66 6.79
N TYR A 249 13.61 -11.11 5.75
CA TYR A 249 12.31 -11.57 5.29
C TYR A 249 12.40 -12.94 4.63
N SER A 250 13.45 -13.23 3.85
CA SER A 250 13.66 -14.55 3.23
C SER A 250 13.81 -15.64 4.30
N ALA A 251 14.64 -15.41 5.31
CA ALA A 251 14.81 -16.34 6.42
C ALA A 251 13.54 -16.48 7.27
N ALA A 252 12.79 -15.40 7.42
CA ALA A 252 11.52 -15.41 8.13
C ALA A 252 10.41 -16.12 7.35
N VAL A 253 10.48 -16.31 6.03
CA VAL A 253 9.45 -17.04 5.27
C VAL A 253 9.90 -18.41 4.77
N ASP A 254 11.16 -18.80 4.96
CA ASP A 254 11.67 -20.11 4.52
C ASP A 254 12.59 -20.73 5.58
N THR A 255 12.18 -21.88 6.09
CA THR A 255 12.86 -22.58 7.19
C THR A 255 14.14 -23.29 6.77
N ARG A 256 14.40 -23.43 5.46
CA ARG A 256 15.61 -24.08 4.92
C ARG A 256 16.88 -23.23 5.08
N ILE A 257 16.74 -21.92 5.26
CA ILE A 257 17.87 -21.02 5.54
C ILE A 257 18.31 -21.22 7.00
N GLN A 258 19.51 -21.75 7.23
CA GLN A 258 19.95 -22.17 8.56
C GLN A 258 20.58 -21.03 9.39
N ALA A 259 21.20 -20.05 8.73
CA ALA A 259 21.78 -18.88 9.39
C ALA A 259 21.60 -17.61 8.57
N THR A 260 21.33 -16.50 9.24
CA THR A 260 21.06 -15.21 8.60
C THR A 260 21.85 -14.09 9.25
N ALA A 261 22.45 -13.21 8.45
CA ALA A 261 23.08 -11.98 8.91
C ALA A 261 22.40 -10.75 8.30
N VAL A 262 21.96 -9.83 9.15
CA VAL A 262 21.23 -8.61 8.78
C VAL A 262 22.03 -7.40 9.21
N SER A 263 22.51 -6.62 8.24
CA SER A 263 23.36 -5.46 8.46
C SER A 263 22.68 -4.17 8.03
N GLY A 264 22.74 -3.13 8.87
CA GLY A 264 22.35 -1.77 8.49
C GLY A 264 20.86 -1.59 8.17
N TYR A 265 19.99 -2.48 8.67
CA TYR A 265 18.54 -2.44 8.45
C TYR A 265 17.72 -2.52 9.76
N PHE A 266 18.06 -3.47 10.63
CA PHE A 266 17.23 -3.89 11.77
C PHE A 266 17.00 -2.77 12.80
N GLN A 267 15.74 -2.42 13.07
CA GLN A 267 15.34 -1.42 14.08
C GLN A 267 13.83 -1.44 14.36
N SER A 268 13.36 -0.61 15.30
CA SER A 268 11.93 -0.35 15.44
C SER A 268 11.32 0.15 14.12
N ARG A 269 10.20 -0.47 13.73
CA ARG A 269 9.50 -0.18 12.47
C ARG A 269 8.35 0.83 12.62
N GLN A 270 8.15 1.40 13.81
CA GLN A 270 7.01 2.30 14.07
C GLN A 270 7.00 3.58 13.24
N GLU A 271 8.16 4.00 12.74
CA GLU A 271 8.28 5.14 11.84
C GLU A 271 8.51 4.74 10.38
N VAL A 272 8.17 3.51 9.97
CA VAL A 272 8.31 3.04 8.57
C VAL A 272 7.62 3.95 7.55
N TRP A 273 6.59 4.69 7.97
CA TRP A 273 5.91 5.66 7.12
C TRP A 273 6.82 6.79 6.62
N ARG A 274 7.93 7.09 7.33
CA ARG A 274 8.97 8.07 6.92
C ARG A 274 9.94 7.53 5.88
N GLU A 275 10.05 6.20 5.78
CA GLU A 275 10.93 5.55 4.81
C GLU A 275 10.31 5.59 3.41
N PRO A 276 11.08 5.39 2.33
CA PRO A 276 10.54 5.36 0.97
C PRO A 276 9.35 4.41 0.85
N ILE A 277 8.34 4.80 0.07
CA ILE A 277 7.03 4.14 0.06
C ILE A 277 7.11 2.65 -0.31
N TYR A 278 8.13 2.24 -1.06
CA TYR A 278 8.38 0.84 -1.39
C TYR A 278 8.82 -0.04 -0.20
N ARG A 279 8.86 0.50 1.03
CA ARG A 279 8.97 -0.25 2.30
C ARG A 279 7.66 -0.26 3.12
N ASN A 280 6.61 0.40 2.64
CA ASN A 280 5.31 0.45 3.29
C ASN A 280 4.52 -0.84 2.99
N VAL A 281 4.41 -1.73 3.98
CA VAL A 281 3.75 -3.03 3.82
C VAL A 281 2.39 -3.01 4.51
N TRP A 282 1.33 -3.39 3.78
CA TRP A 282 -0.04 -3.46 4.33
C TRP A 282 -0.13 -4.45 5.50
N GLY A 283 -0.56 -3.97 6.66
CA GLY A 283 -0.74 -4.79 7.86
C GLY A 283 0.55 -5.25 8.54
N LEU A 284 1.73 -4.73 8.17
CA LEU A 284 2.98 -5.11 8.82
C LEU A 284 2.95 -4.86 10.32
N LEU A 285 2.77 -3.60 10.75
CA LEU A 285 2.76 -3.19 12.15
C LEU A 285 1.55 -3.69 12.94
N HIS A 286 0.50 -4.19 12.26
CA HIS A 286 -0.63 -4.85 12.91
C HIS A 286 -0.16 -6.10 13.68
N GLU A 287 0.81 -6.84 13.15
CA GLU A 287 1.22 -8.15 13.68
C GLU A 287 2.74 -8.26 13.91
N PHE A 288 3.54 -7.45 13.21
CA PHE A 288 4.98 -7.57 13.11
C PHE A 288 5.73 -6.24 13.31
N GLY A 289 6.86 -6.32 13.99
CA GLY A 289 8.03 -5.46 13.82
C GLY A 289 9.23 -6.33 13.46
N ASP A 290 10.42 -5.75 13.38
CA ASP A 290 11.63 -6.52 13.06
C ASP A 290 11.90 -7.60 14.14
N ALA A 291 11.56 -7.34 15.41
CA ALA A 291 11.66 -8.34 16.49
C ALA A 291 10.70 -9.53 16.31
N GLU A 292 9.46 -9.27 15.90
CA GLU A 292 8.48 -10.34 15.61
C GLU A 292 8.90 -11.15 14.38
N ILE A 293 9.46 -10.50 13.35
CA ILE A 293 10.00 -11.18 12.17
C ILE A 293 11.22 -12.03 12.54
N ALA A 294 12.12 -11.52 13.39
CA ALA A 294 13.22 -12.31 13.96
C ALA A 294 12.70 -13.53 14.72
N SER A 295 11.56 -13.42 15.42
CA SER A 295 10.95 -14.56 16.11
C SER A 295 10.53 -15.69 15.15
N LEU A 296 10.19 -15.39 13.90
CA LEU A 296 9.91 -16.41 12.88
C LEU A 296 11.17 -17.18 12.42
N ILE A 297 12.37 -16.65 12.70
CA ILE A 297 13.64 -17.30 12.39
C ILE A 297 14.03 -18.26 13.50
N ALA A 298 13.67 -17.97 14.75
CA ALA A 298 13.96 -18.81 15.91
C ALA A 298 13.50 -20.27 15.69
N PRO A 299 14.30 -21.26 16.15
CA PRO A 299 15.56 -21.13 16.91
C PRO A 299 16.81 -20.98 16.01
N ARG A 300 16.67 -20.76 14.70
CA ARG A 300 17.79 -20.69 13.75
C ARG A 300 18.64 -19.45 13.98
N SER A 301 19.90 -19.52 13.54
CA SER A 301 20.89 -18.48 13.82
C SER A 301 20.56 -17.17 13.11
N LEU A 302 20.55 -16.07 13.88
CA LEU A 302 20.32 -14.72 13.40
C LEU A 302 21.37 -13.77 14.00
N ILE A 303 22.10 -13.09 13.12
CA ILE A 303 23.10 -12.09 13.48
C ILE A 303 22.58 -10.73 13.06
N ILE A 304 22.43 -9.83 14.03
CA ILE A 304 22.07 -8.42 13.79
C ILE A 304 23.34 -7.58 13.91
N GLU A 305 23.77 -6.99 12.80
CA GLU A 305 24.94 -6.12 12.73
C GLU A 305 24.51 -4.64 12.68
N ALA A 306 24.84 -3.89 13.72
CA ALA A 306 24.54 -2.47 13.88
C ALA A 306 25.48 -1.54 13.07
N SER A 307 25.66 -1.87 11.78
CA SER A 307 26.43 -1.05 10.84
C SER A 307 25.71 0.25 10.47
N ARG A 308 26.40 1.16 9.79
CA ARG A 308 25.80 2.36 9.20
C ARG A 308 24.98 1.93 7.99
N GLY A 309 23.65 1.98 8.10
CA GLY A 309 22.73 1.71 6.98
C GLY A 309 22.83 2.75 5.86
N PRO A 310 22.28 2.46 4.66
CA PRO A 310 22.25 3.40 3.54
C PRO A 310 21.50 4.68 3.90
N GLU A 311 21.98 5.82 3.39
CA GLU A 311 21.37 7.13 3.58
C GLU A 311 20.84 7.65 2.24
N VAL A 312 19.54 7.92 2.18
CA VAL A 312 18.86 8.45 0.99
C VAL A 312 18.01 9.63 1.45
N ALA A 313 18.34 10.85 1.01
CA ALA A 313 17.70 12.07 1.50
C ALA A 313 16.25 12.25 1.01
N GLY A 314 15.86 11.56 -0.07
CA GLY A 314 14.57 11.72 -0.74
C GLY A 314 14.51 10.92 -2.04
N PRO A 315 13.36 10.92 -2.73
CA PRO A 315 13.30 10.37 -4.09
C PRO A 315 14.20 11.18 -5.06
N PRO A 316 14.51 10.63 -6.25
CA PRO A 316 15.18 11.37 -7.31
C PRO A 316 14.53 12.75 -7.54
N PRO A 317 15.32 13.81 -7.78
CA PRO A 317 14.79 15.16 -7.87
C PRO A 317 13.83 15.32 -9.05
N ILE A 318 12.85 16.21 -8.90
CA ILE A 318 11.94 16.60 -9.97
C ILE A 318 12.78 17.22 -11.10
N ARG A 319 12.52 16.77 -12.33
CA ARG A 319 13.18 17.21 -13.58
C ARG A 319 12.12 17.40 -14.67
N ASP A 320 12.48 17.98 -15.81
CA ASP A 320 11.54 18.28 -16.90
C ASP A 320 10.71 17.06 -17.32
N GLY A 321 9.41 17.08 -16.97
CA GLY A 321 8.44 16.01 -17.22
C GLY A 321 8.58 14.78 -16.31
N ARG A 322 9.45 14.79 -15.29
CA ARG A 322 9.61 13.72 -14.29
C ARG A 322 9.28 14.27 -12.90
N GLY A 323 8.08 13.94 -12.41
CA GLY A 323 7.59 14.30 -11.08
C GLY A 323 6.66 13.24 -10.52
N GLY A 324 6.19 13.43 -9.28
CA GLY A 324 5.18 12.59 -8.64
C GLY A 324 5.67 11.44 -7.77
N ALA A 325 6.97 11.33 -7.47
CA ALA A 325 7.48 10.37 -6.49
C ALA A 325 6.97 10.66 -5.07
N ALA A 326 6.71 9.62 -4.29
CA ALA A 326 6.34 9.78 -2.89
C ALA A 326 7.53 10.30 -2.06
N PRO A 327 7.31 11.16 -1.05
CA PRO A 327 8.39 11.59 -0.16
C PRO A 327 8.92 10.41 0.67
N GLY A 328 10.09 10.55 1.27
CA GLY A 328 10.61 9.52 2.18
C GLY A 328 12.11 9.43 2.11
N GLN A 329 12.72 9.09 3.25
CA GLN A 329 14.17 9.09 3.40
C GLN A 329 14.63 7.79 4.06
N LEU A 330 15.84 7.36 3.72
CA LEU A 330 16.55 6.35 4.49
C LEU A 330 17.58 7.07 5.35
N VAL A 331 17.53 6.79 6.64
CA VAL A 331 18.53 7.21 7.62
C VAL A 331 19.11 5.95 8.23
N SER A 332 20.41 5.97 8.54
CA SER A 332 21.05 4.82 9.16
C SER A 332 20.35 4.46 10.48
N PRO A 333 20.03 3.18 10.73
CA PRO A 333 19.45 2.76 11.99
C PRO A 333 20.29 3.23 13.19
N PRO A 334 19.70 3.94 14.16
CA PRO A 334 20.40 4.28 15.40
C PRO A 334 20.77 2.99 16.15
N VAL A 335 22.02 2.88 16.63
CA VAL A 335 22.51 1.66 17.30
C VAL A 335 21.63 1.30 18.51
N ASN A 336 21.19 2.30 19.26
CA ASN A 336 20.26 2.16 20.38
C ASN A 336 18.87 1.67 19.95
N SER A 337 18.35 2.09 18.79
CA SER A 337 17.08 1.57 18.24
C SER A 337 17.22 0.10 17.81
N ALA A 338 18.31 -0.21 17.09
CA ALA A 338 18.64 -1.59 16.69
C ALA A 338 18.81 -2.50 17.92
N LYS A 339 19.50 -2.01 18.96
CA LYS A 339 19.71 -2.74 20.21
C LYS A 339 18.40 -2.96 20.98
N ALA A 340 17.54 -1.95 21.09
CA ALA A 340 16.25 -2.09 21.76
C ALA A 340 15.34 -3.10 21.04
N GLU A 341 15.30 -3.08 19.71
CA GLU A 341 14.53 -4.05 18.93
C GLU A 341 15.17 -5.45 19.02
N PHE A 342 16.50 -5.55 19.10
CA PHE A 342 17.21 -6.81 19.33
C PHE A 342 16.85 -7.40 20.70
N ASP A 343 16.80 -6.58 21.74
CA ASP A 343 16.44 -7.02 23.09
C ASP A 343 15.00 -7.56 23.14
N ARG A 344 14.08 -6.97 22.36
CA ARG A 344 12.73 -7.53 22.17
C ARG A 344 12.78 -8.91 21.53
N ALA A 345 13.56 -9.08 20.45
CA ALA A 345 13.72 -10.37 19.78
C ALA A 345 14.37 -11.42 20.68
N HIS A 346 15.35 -11.02 21.49
CA HIS A 346 16.09 -11.89 22.40
C HIS A 346 15.19 -12.57 23.43
N ASN A 347 14.15 -11.89 23.90
CA ASN A 347 13.17 -12.49 24.82
C ASN A 347 12.46 -13.74 24.22
N PHE A 348 12.27 -13.80 22.91
CA PHE A 348 11.69 -14.97 22.24
C PHE A 348 12.70 -16.13 22.18
N TYR A 349 13.94 -15.83 21.80
CA TYR A 349 15.02 -16.82 21.74
C TYR A 349 15.36 -17.40 23.12
N GLN A 350 15.34 -16.58 24.16
CA GLN A 350 15.57 -16.98 25.55
C GLN A 350 14.50 -17.95 26.05
N GLN A 351 13.22 -17.68 25.77
CA GLN A 351 12.14 -18.59 26.17
C GLN A 351 12.24 -19.96 25.49
N LEU A 352 12.89 -20.05 24.33
CA LEU A 352 13.20 -21.31 23.63
C LEU A 352 14.51 -21.98 24.08
N GLY A 353 15.25 -21.41 25.03
CA GLY A 353 16.58 -21.88 25.40
C GLY A 353 17.58 -21.84 24.23
N SER A 354 17.41 -20.88 23.33
CA SER A 354 18.19 -20.71 22.10
C SER A 354 18.95 -19.38 22.08
N ASP A 355 19.26 -18.81 23.25
CA ASP A 355 19.94 -17.52 23.41
C ASP A 355 21.21 -17.40 22.56
N ASN A 356 21.95 -18.50 22.43
CA ASN A 356 23.20 -18.58 21.67
C ASN A 356 23.01 -18.53 20.15
N ALA A 357 21.78 -18.56 19.64
CA ALA A 357 21.50 -18.46 18.21
C ALA A 357 21.25 -17.02 17.75
N LEU A 358 21.03 -16.07 18.67
CA LEU A 358 20.78 -14.67 18.35
C LEU A 358 21.97 -13.79 18.79
N HIS A 359 22.61 -13.11 17.83
CA HIS A 359 23.82 -12.32 18.08
C HIS A 359 23.64 -10.85 17.71
N PHE A 360 24.14 -9.95 18.56
CA PHE A 360 24.22 -8.53 18.28
C PHE A 360 25.68 -8.12 18.09
N VAL A 361 26.01 -7.60 16.92
CA VAL A 361 27.37 -7.18 16.56
C VAL A 361 27.38 -5.67 16.32
N SER A 362 28.33 -4.98 16.93
CA SER A 362 28.53 -3.53 16.75
C SER A 362 30.01 -3.20 16.79
N THR A 363 30.61 -2.99 15.62
CA THR A 363 32.03 -2.61 15.48
C THR A 363 32.23 -1.11 15.44
N GLU A 364 33.46 -0.64 15.68
CA GLU A 364 33.80 0.79 15.63
C GLU A 364 33.69 1.39 14.22
N ASP A 365 34.09 0.65 13.18
CA ASP A 365 34.02 1.11 11.78
C ASP A 365 32.59 1.18 11.24
N ARG A 366 31.66 0.44 11.87
CA ARG A 366 30.25 0.31 11.49
C ARG A 366 30.07 0.01 10.00
N LEU A 367 30.99 -0.75 9.41
CA LEU A 367 30.89 -1.25 8.04
C LEU A 367 30.17 -2.61 8.04
N PRO A 368 29.46 -2.97 6.95
CA PRO A 368 28.78 -4.25 6.88
C PRO A 368 29.76 -5.42 6.74
N GLY A 369 29.38 -6.57 7.28
CA GLY A 369 30.10 -7.82 7.12
C GLY A 369 31.38 -7.90 7.94
N SER A 370 31.39 -7.35 9.14
CA SER A 370 32.51 -7.45 10.09
C SER A 370 32.98 -8.90 10.30
N GLN A 371 34.22 -9.08 10.77
CA GLN A 371 34.75 -10.41 11.05
C GLN A 371 33.89 -11.19 12.05
N GLU A 372 33.39 -10.52 13.08
CA GLU A 372 32.49 -11.12 14.07
C GLU A 372 31.17 -11.58 13.42
N THR A 373 30.55 -10.74 12.59
CA THR A 373 29.32 -11.10 11.87
C THR A 373 29.49 -12.30 10.95
N LEU A 374 30.56 -12.31 10.14
CA LEU A 374 30.79 -13.43 9.21
C LEU A 374 31.18 -14.73 9.95
N THR A 375 31.94 -14.62 11.05
CA THR A 375 32.26 -15.79 11.89
C THR A 375 31.01 -16.34 12.56
N GLY A 376 30.13 -15.47 13.08
CA GLY A 376 28.83 -15.86 13.64
C GLY A 376 27.93 -16.53 12.60
N LEU A 377 27.90 -16.01 11.36
CA LEU A 377 27.17 -16.63 10.26
C LEU A 377 27.68 -18.05 9.95
N LEU A 378 29.00 -18.23 9.80
CA LEU A 378 29.61 -19.54 9.55
C LEU A 378 29.37 -20.51 10.70
N ALA A 379 29.48 -20.05 11.94
CA ALA A 379 29.17 -20.86 13.12
C ALA A 379 27.70 -21.32 13.11
N GLY A 380 26.76 -20.43 12.76
CA GLY A 380 25.34 -20.78 12.59
C GLY A 380 25.06 -21.79 11.47
N LEU A 381 25.97 -21.90 10.49
CA LEU A 381 25.93 -22.92 9.44
C LEU A 381 26.68 -24.21 9.82
N ASN A 382 27.08 -24.37 11.09
CA ASN A 382 27.88 -25.48 11.61
C ASN A 382 29.25 -25.65 10.92
N VAL A 383 29.83 -24.54 10.46
CA VAL A 383 31.19 -24.51 9.92
C VAL A 383 32.17 -24.20 11.05
N GLU A 384 32.73 -25.24 11.67
CA GLU A 384 33.73 -25.10 12.72
C GLU A 384 35.06 -24.55 12.19
N ASN A 385 35.70 -23.63 12.93
CA ASN A 385 37.00 -23.03 12.59
C ASN A 385 37.07 -22.34 11.21
N GLY A 386 35.96 -21.83 10.69
CA GLY A 386 35.94 -21.03 9.46
C GLY A 386 36.89 -19.85 9.56
N HIS A 387 38.08 -19.96 8.97
CA HIS A 387 39.07 -18.89 9.00
C HIS A 387 38.73 -17.89 7.90
N ILE A 388 38.26 -16.72 8.30
CA ILE A 388 38.10 -15.59 7.39
C ILE A 388 39.42 -14.84 7.42
N ASP A 389 40.26 -15.15 6.43
CA ASP A 389 41.59 -14.54 6.30
C ASP A 389 41.52 -13.01 6.42
N GLY A 390 42.51 -12.49 7.13
CA GLY A 390 42.81 -11.06 7.13
C GLY A 390 43.24 -10.60 5.74
N TYR A 391 42.88 -9.36 5.43
CA TYR A 391 43.19 -8.59 4.23
C TYR A 391 44.44 -9.02 3.41
N HIS A 392 44.22 -9.31 2.13
CA HIS A 392 45.23 -9.20 1.08
C HIS A 392 44.62 -8.49 -0.14
N ALA A 393 45.19 -7.34 -0.53
CA ALA A 393 44.86 -6.68 -1.78
C ALA A 393 45.31 -7.57 -2.94
N THR A 394 44.40 -7.91 -3.86
CA THR A 394 44.77 -8.40 -5.18
C THR A 394 44.74 -7.25 -6.17
N ALA A 395 45.56 -7.39 -7.21
CA ALA A 395 45.73 -6.39 -8.26
C ALA A 395 44.40 -6.01 -8.90
N SER A 396 44.22 -4.70 -9.11
CA SER A 396 43.16 -4.09 -9.92
C SER A 396 42.88 -4.96 -11.15
N MET A 397 41.66 -5.50 -11.21
CA MET A 397 41.18 -6.23 -12.37
C MET A 397 40.40 -5.24 -13.25
N THR A 398 40.74 -5.23 -14.54
CA THR A 398 40.12 -4.38 -15.55
C THR A 398 38.60 -4.47 -15.50
N ILE A 399 37.94 -3.32 -15.28
CA ILE A 399 36.50 -3.15 -15.53
C ILE A 399 36.28 -3.57 -16.98
N ASP A 400 35.45 -4.59 -17.19
CA ASP A 400 35.07 -5.03 -18.51
C ASP A 400 34.01 -4.10 -19.13
N ASP A 401 33.81 -4.16 -20.45
CA ASP A 401 32.82 -3.36 -21.19
C ASP A 401 31.38 -3.86 -20.97
N PHE A 402 31.09 -4.41 -19.78
CA PHE A 402 29.79 -4.99 -19.48
C PHE A 402 28.71 -3.92 -19.29
N ASP A 403 27.57 -4.14 -19.92
CA ASP A 403 26.43 -3.22 -19.86
C ASP A 403 25.60 -3.44 -18.58
N TYR A 404 26.06 -2.82 -17.48
CA TYR A 404 25.39 -2.82 -16.18
C TYR A 404 23.98 -2.21 -16.24
N GLU A 405 23.80 -1.18 -17.06
CA GLU A 405 22.51 -0.52 -17.25
C GLU A 405 21.51 -1.45 -17.93
N ALA A 406 21.91 -2.15 -19.00
CA ALA A 406 21.05 -3.13 -19.65
C ALA A 406 20.65 -4.26 -18.71
N ARG A 407 21.53 -4.66 -17.77
CA ARG A 407 21.17 -5.64 -16.72
C ARG A 407 20.06 -5.11 -15.81
N GLN A 408 20.21 -3.91 -15.28
CA GLN A 408 19.14 -3.29 -14.46
C GLN A 408 17.84 -3.14 -15.26
N LYS A 409 17.91 -2.61 -16.48
CA LYS A 409 16.74 -2.43 -17.34
C LYS A 409 15.99 -3.73 -17.61
N ARG A 410 16.71 -4.82 -17.90
CA ARG A 410 16.09 -6.15 -18.11
C ARG A 410 15.34 -6.59 -16.86
N GLN A 411 16.00 -6.54 -15.71
CA GLN A 411 15.41 -6.96 -14.43
C GLN A 411 14.18 -6.11 -14.06
N PHE A 412 14.26 -4.80 -14.27
CA PHE A 412 13.12 -3.89 -14.10
C PHE A 412 11.95 -4.28 -15.03
N MET A 413 12.19 -4.37 -16.34
CA MET A 413 11.13 -4.64 -17.31
C MET A 413 10.52 -6.04 -17.14
N GLN A 414 11.28 -7.04 -16.69
CA GLN A 414 10.73 -8.36 -16.36
C GLN A 414 9.70 -8.27 -15.22
N LEU A 415 9.98 -7.47 -14.18
CA LEU A 415 9.02 -7.24 -13.09
C LEU A 415 7.81 -6.42 -13.56
N VAL A 416 8.01 -5.39 -14.40
CA VAL A 416 6.88 -4.67 -15.04
C VAL A 416 6.00 -5.66 -15.82
N ASN A 417 6.58 -6.50 -16.66
CA ASN A 417 5.85 -7.47 -17.50
C ASN A 417 5.10 -8.51 -16.65
N LEU A 418 5.70 -9.00 -15.57
CA LEU A 418 5.05 -9.88 -14.60
C LEU A 418 3.80 -9.21 -14.01
N THR A 419 3.94 -7.97 -13.53
CA THR A 419 2.83 -7.23 -12.95
C THR A 419 1.74 -6.92 -13.98
N GLN A 420 2.10 -6.59 -15.22
CA GLN A 420 1.12 -6.43 -16.30
C GLN A 420 0.39 -7.74 -16.65
N ARG A 421 1.04 -8.91 -16.52
CA ARG A 421 0.35 -10.20 -16.63
C ARG A 421 -0.67 -10.37 -15.51
N PHE A 422 -0.27 -10.10 -14.27
CA PHE A 422 -1.19 -10.18 -13.13
C PHE A 422 -2.37 -9.22 -13.27
N LEU A 423 -2.17 -8.03 -13.87
CA LEU A 423 -3.25 -7.11 -14.19
C LEU A 423 -4.25 -7.71 -15.18
N ARG A 424 -3.78 -8.36 -16.25
CA ARG A 424 -4.66 -9.04 -17.22
C ARG A 424 -5.46 -10.19 -16.60
N GLU A 425 -4.87 -10.87 -15.60
CA GLU A 425 -5.50 -11.99 -14.88
C GLU A 425 -6.44 -11.52 -13.74
N ALA A 426 -6.41 -10.23 -13.38
CA ALA A 426 -7.11 -9.67 -12.23
C ALA A 426 -8.63 -9.91 -12.30
N ALA A 427 -9.25 -9.67 -13.45
CA ALA A 427 -10.68 -9.89 -13.65
C ALA A 427 -11.09 -11.37 -13.41
N SER A 428 -10.26 -12.34 -13.84
CA SER A 428 -10.52 -13.76 -13.59
C SER A 428 -10.39 -14.13 -12.11
N ARG A 429 -9.49 -13.47 -11.36
CA ARG A 429 -9.40 -13.66 -9.91
C ARG A 429 -10.60 -13.07 -9.18
N ARG A 430 -11.08 -11.89 -9.60
CA ARG A 430 -12.32 -11.30 -9.06
C ARG A 430 -13.55 -12.17 -9.36
N GLN A 431 -13.60 -12.81 -10.53
CA GLN A 431 -14.63 -13.81 -10.85
C GLN A 431 -14.66 -14.93 -9.80
N GLN A 432 -13.51 -15.52 -9.47
CA GLN A 432 -13.41 -16.60 -8.48
C GLN A 432 -13.64 -16.11 -7.04
N PHE A 433 -13.15 -14.91 -6.73
CA PHE A 433 -13.22 -14.35 -5.39
C PHE A 433 -14.64 -13.89 -5.01
N PHE A 434 -15.29 -13.15 -5.91
CA PHE A 434 -16.57 -12.48 -5.68
C PHE A 434 -17.71 -13.19 -6.41
N TRP A 435 -17.72 -13.16 -7.75
CA TRP A 435 -18.89 -13.51 -8.54
C TRP A 435 -19.31 -14.98 -8.42
N ASP A 436 -18.35 -15.92 -8.40
CA ASP A 436 -18.62 -17.37 -8.26
C ASP A 436 -19.18 -17.73 -6.87
N LYS A 437 -19.06 -16.83 -5.89
CA LYS A 437 -19.56 -17.00 -4.52
C LYS A 437 -20.88 -16.27 -4.25
N THR A 438 -21.43 -15.60 -5.26
CA THR A 438 -22.67 -14.82 -5.13
C THR A 438 -23.86 -15.50 -5.84
N ASP A 439 -25.07 -15.30 -5.31
CA ASP A 439 -26.31 -15.88 -5.83
C ASP A 439 -27.27 -14.79 -6.31
N MET A 440 -27.49 -14.71 -7.62
CA MET A 440 -28.37 -13.72 -8.27
C MET A 440 -29.82 -14.22 -8.45
N THR A 441 -30.23 -15.34 -7.85
CA THR A 441 -31.58 -15.90 -8.04
C THR A 441 -32.70 -15.06 -7.42
N SER A 442 -32.38 -14.24 -6.42
CA SER A 442 -33.30 -13.28 -5.78
C SER A 442 -32.50 -12.20 -5.03
N LEU A 443 -33.14 -11.06 -4.74
CA LEU A 443 -32.49 -9.99 -3.96
C LEU A 443 -32.03 -10.47 -2.58
N ALA A 444 -32.87 -11.22 -1.87
CA ALA A 444 -32.52 -11.76 -0.55
C ALA A 444 -31.31 -12.70 -0.60
N ARG A 445 -31.20 -13.53 -1.64
CA ARG A 445 -30.02 -14.40 -1.85
C ARG A 445 -28.78 -13.61 -2.21
N TRP A 446 -28.92 -12.57 -3.02
CA TRP A 446 -27.82 -11.68 -3.38
C TRP A 446 -27.23 -11.00 -2.15
N GLU A 447 -28.09 -10.36 -1.35
CA GLU A 447 -27.69 -9.67 -0.12
C GLU A 447 -27.04 -10.65 0.88
N GLU A 448 -27.62 -11.83 1.07
CA GLU A 448 -27.06 -12.86 1.96
C GLU A 448 -25.66 -13.30 1.53
N THR A 449 -25.49 -13.61 0.24
CA THR A 449 -24.21 -14.12 -0.28
C THR A 449 -23.13 -13.05 -0.37
N CYS A 450 -23.49 -11.77 -0.50
CA CYS A 450 -22.56 -10.64 -0.49
C CYS A 450 -21.97 -10.32 0.90
N LYS A 451 -22.58 -10.78 2.00
CA LYS A 451 -22.12 -10.46 3.38
C LYS A 451 -20.64 -10.78 3.62
N SER A 452 -20.17 -11.92 3.11
CA SER A 452 -18.78 -12.34 3.27
C SER A 452 -17.81 -11.41 2.52
N ALA A 453 -18.14 -11.06 1.28
CA ALA A 453 -17.37 -10.12 0.48
C ALA A 453 -17.38 -8.71 1.10
N LYS A 454 -18.53 -8.25 1.59
CA LYS A 454 -18.63 -6.96 2.30
C LYS A 454 -17.78 -6.92 3.56
N THR A 455 -17.78 -8.00 4.34
CA THR A 455 -16.93 -8.14 5.53
C THR A 455 -15.45 -8.07 5.17
N TYR A 456 -15.04 -8.83 4.14
CA TYR A 456 -13.66 -8.78 3.63
C TYR A 456 -13.29 -7.39 3.10
N PHE A 457 -14.19 -6.73 2.36
CA PHE A 457 -13.95 -5.37 1.87
C PHE A 457 -13.68 -4.40 3.02
N TRP A 458 -14.44 -4.51 4.11
CA TRP A 458 -14.21 -3.69 5.29
C TRP A 458 -12.92 -4.07 6.04
N ASP A 459 -12.73 -5.35 6.35
CA ASP A 459 -11.70 -5.79 7.29
C ASP A 459 -10.31 -5.96 6.67
N ASP A 460 -10.25 -6.29 5.37
CA ASP A 460 -9.00 -6.66 4.68
C ASP A 460 -8.57 -5.66 3.61
N VAL A 461 -9.50 -4.89 3.03
CA VAL A 461 -9.19 -3.89 1.99
C VAL A 461 -9.22 -2.46 2.54
N ILE A 462 -10.33 -2.05 3.14
CA ILE A 462 -10.44 -0.71 3.75
C ILE A 462 -9.70 -0.67 5.08
N GLY A 463 -9.79 -1.73 5.89
CA GLY A 463 -9.33 -1.75 7.27
C GLY A 463 -10.38 -1.17 8.21
N ARG A 464 -10.85 -1.96 9.18
CA ARG A 464 -11.88 -1.53 10.13
C ARG A 464 -11.25 -0.92 11.37
N CYS A 465 -11.09 0.40 11.40
CA CYS A 465 -10.70 1.11 12.63
C CYS A 465 -11.88 1.16 13.64
N PRO A 466 -11.63 1.45 14.93
CA PRO A 466 -12.66 1.48 15.98
C PRO A 466 -13.84 2.40 15.62
N PRO A 467 -15.07 2.07 16.04
CA PRO A 467 -16.20 2.98 15.87
C PRO A 467 -15.98 4.28 16.68
N PRO A 468 -16.73 5.35 16.37
CA PRO A 468 -16.77 6.57 17.19
C PRO A 468 -17.01 6.26 18.68
N ASP A 469 -16.24 6.85 19.59
CA ASP A 469 -16.21 6.51 21.03
C ASP A 469 -16.71 7.63 21.97
N VAL A 470 -17.10 8.77 21.42
CA VAL A 470 -17.67 9.93 22.14
C VAL A 470 -19.04 10.30 21.56
N SER A 471 -19.87 11.06 22.28
CA SER A 471 -21.11 11.63 21.73
C SER A 471 -20.84 12.61 20.58
N ALA A 472 -21.79 12.82 19.67
CA ALA A 472 -21.59 13.66 18.48
C ALA A 472 -21.36 15.15 18.80
N ASN A 473 -21.89 15.65 19.92
CA ASN A 473 -21.75 17.03 20.39
C ASN A 473 -21.85 18.08 19.25
N PRO A 474 -22.97 18.10 18.50
CA PRO A 474 -23.07 18.92 17.30
C PRO A 474 -22.92 20.40 17.65
N ARG A 475 -22.00 21.06 16.94
CA ARG A 475 -21.79 22.51 17.03
C ARG A 475 -22.05 23.13 15.66
N THR A 476 -22.83 24.21 15.63
CA THR A 476 -23.18 24.85 14.35
C THR A 476 -23.08 26.37 14.37
N ARG A 477 -22.85 26.95 13.20
CA ARG A 477 -22.89 28.40 12.95
C ARG A 477 -23.56 28.64 11.60
N LEU A 478 -24.57 29.51 11.58
CA LEU A 478 -25.17 29.99 10.34
C LEU A 478 -24.11 30.75 9.51
N ILE A 479 -23.95 30.34 8.25
CA ILE A 479 -22.99 30.93 7.29
C ILE A 479 -23.67 31.39 5.99
N TYR A 480 -24.90 30.94 5.72
CA TYR A 480 -25.70 31.37 4.57
C TYR A 480 -27.15 31.64 4.99
N ASP A 481 -27.72 32.74 4.50
CA ASP A 481 -29.14 33.11 4.67
C ASP A 481 -29.70 33.52 3.30
N GLU A 482 -29.91 32.52 2.45
CA GLU A 482 -30.38 32.70 1.08
C GLU A 482 -31.93 32.65 1.03
N PRO A 483 -32.58 33.15 -0.03
CA PRO A 483 -34.04 33.21 -0.09
C PRO A 483 -34.74 31.85 0.09
N CYS A 484 -34.19 30.79 -0.50
CA CYS A 484 -34.80 29.45 -0.50
C CYS A 484 -34.31 28.53 0.63
N TRP A 485 -33.16 28.81 1.24
CA TRP A 485 -32.54 27.95 2.23
C TRP A 485 -31.56 28.69 3.14
N LYS A 486 -31.27 28.10 4.29
CA LYS A 486 -30.21 28.53 5.22
C LYS A 486 -29.10 27.50 5.25
N GLY A 487 -27.86 27.96 5.41
CA GLY A 487 -26.69 27.09 5.47
C GLY A 487 -25.94 27.20 6.78
N TYR A 488 -25.63 26.07 7.38
CA TYR A 488 -24.93 25.95 8.66
C TYR A 488 -23.62 25.21 8.48
N GLU A 489 -22.52 25.79 8.96
CA GLU A 489 -21.31 25.04 9.20
C GLU A 489 -21.53 24.14 10.42
N VAL A 490 -21.13 22.88 10.34
CA VAL A 490 -21.40 21.83 11.34
C VAL A 490 -20.12 21.14 11.72
N VAL A 491 -19.85 20.99 13.03
CA VAL A 491 -18.76 20.17 13.58
C VAL A 491 -19.32 19.09 14.50
N LEU A 492 -18.94 17.84 14.25
CA LEU A 492 -19.32 16.66 15.02
C LEU A 492 -18.07 16.02 15.62
N ASP A 493 -18.07 15.72 16.91
CA ASP A 493 -17.01 14.88 17.49
C ASP A 493 -17.14 13.46 16.92
N VAL A 494 -16.02 12.78 16.67
CA VAL A 494 -15.96 11.40 16.14
C VAL A 494 -15.27 10.50 17.16
N TRP A 495 -14.01 10.82 17.47
CA TRP A 495 -13.26 10.23 18.58
C TRP A 495 -12.83 11.31 19.55
N LYS A 496 -12.32 10.93 20.73
CA LYS A 496 -11.69 11.89 21.64
C LYS A 496 -10.62 12.73 20.91
N GLY A 497 -10.88 14.02 20.74
CA GLY A 497 -9.98 14.96 20.08
C GLY A 497 -10.04 14.98 18.54
N VAL A 498 -10.85 14.12 17.93
CA VAL A 498 -11.03 14.06 16.46
C VAL A 498 -12.47 14.41 16.10
N PHE A 499 -12.64 15.22 15.06
CA PHE A 499 -13.95 15.67 14.61
C PHE A 499 -14.15 15.44 13.10
N ALA A 500 -15.40 15.50 12.67
CA ALA A 500 -15.81 15.65 11.29
C ALA A 500 -16.50 17.01 11.15
N TYR A 501 -16.46 17.62 9.97
CA TYR A 501 -17.20 18.84 9.71
C TYR A 501 -17.74 18.90 8.28
N GLY A 502 -18.70 19.80 8.07
CA GLY A 502 -19.30 20.03 6.76
C GLY A 502 -20.29 21.19 6.78
N ILE A 503 -21.04 21.34 5.70
CA ILE A 503 -22.08 22.36 5.54
C ILE A 503 -23.44 21.68 5.36
N LEU A 504 -24.40 22.01 6.22
CA LEU A 504 -25.80 21.58 6.11
C LEU A 504 -26.64 22.72 5.50
N LEU A 505 -27.34 22.47 4.40
CA LEU A 505 -28.30 23.40 3.82
C LEU A 505 -29.73 22.93 4.13
N LEU A 506 -30.54 23.84 4.65
CA LEU A 506 -31.91 23.62 5.10
C LEU A 506 -32.89 24.51 4.33
N PRO A 507 -33.85 23.93 3.59
CA PRO A 507 -34.89 24.71 2.93
C PRO A 507 -35.72 25.55 3.90
N ASN A 508 -36.00 26.81 3.53
CA ASN A 508 -36.75 27.76 4.35
C ASN A 508 -38.25 27.43 4.44
N ASP A 509 -38.76 26.58 3.55
CA ASP A 509 -40.18 26.18 3.48
C ASP A 509 -40.49 24.87 4.25
N LEU A 510 -39.54 24.39 5.08
CA LEU A 510 -39.75 23.25 5.99
C LEU A 510 -40.90 23.51 6.96
N ARG A 511 -41.94 22.68 6.92
CA ARG A 511 -43.11 22.79 7.81
C ARG A 511 -42.86 22.06 9.13
N PRO A 512 -43.52 22.48 10.23
CA PRO A 512 -43.45 21.75 11.50
C PRO A 512 -43.85 20.28 11.34
N GLY A 513 -42.96 19.36 11.74
CA GLY A 513 -43.16 17.91 11.63
C GLY A 513 -42.94 17.32 10.23
N GLU A 514 -42.57 18.13 9.23
CA GLU A 514 -42.19 17.63 7.91
C GLU A 514 -40.78 17.02 7.95
N GLN A 515 -40.64 15.84 7.33
CA GLN A 515 -39.35 15.18 7.12
C GLN A 515 -39.01 15.14 5.63
N ARG A 516 -37.77 15.51 5.29
CA ARG A 516 -37.29 15.56 3.91
C ARG A 516 -36.11 14.63 3.67
N PRO A 517 -35.94 14.14 2.43
CA PRO A 517 -34.74 13.41 2.04
C PRO A 517 -33.51 14.29 2.14
N VAL A 518 -32.37 13.66 2.43
CA VAL A 518 -31.06 14.31 2.48
C VAL A 518 -30.20 13.83 1.33
N VAL A 519 -29.45 14.71 0.70
CA VAL A 519 -28.38 14.34 -0.24
C VAL A 519 -27.03 14.75 0.35
N VAL A 520 -26.17 13.76 0.61
CA VAL A 520 -24.78 14.00 0.97
C VAL A 520 -24.01 14.34 -0.30
N CYS A 521 -23.46 15.55 -0.36
CA CYS A 521 -22.86 16.18 -1.53
C CYS A 521 -21.34 16.28 -1.37
N GLN A 522 -20.61 15.28 -1.88
CA GLN A 522 -19.17 15.15 -1.69
C GLN A 522 -18.35 15.85 -2.79
N HIS A 523 -17.41 16.71 -2.37
CA HIS A 523 -16.38 17.29 -3.23
C HIS A 523 -15.22 16.29 -3.50
N GLY A 524 -14.37 16.60 -4.46
CA GLY A 524 -13.17 15.84 -4.83
C GLY A 524 -11.89 16.27 -4.11
N LEU A 525 -10.76 15.74 -4.59
CA LEU A 525 -9.41 15.91 -4.06
C LEU A 525 -9.05 17.41 -3.91
N GLU A 526 -8.50 17.81 -2.76
CA GLU A 526 -8.17 19.20 -2.40
C GLU A 526 -9.36 20.18 -2.40
N GLY A 527 -10.58 19.70 -2.64
CA GLY A 527 -11.80 20.51 -2.58
C GLY A 527 -12.28 20.75 -1.15
N ARG A 528 -13.37 21.54 -1.07
CA ARG A 528 -14.02 21.94 0.17
C ARG A 528 -15.55 21.82 0.07
N PRO A 529 -16.27 21.68 1.20
CA PRO A 529 -17.73 21.75 1.25
C PRO A 529 -18.32 22.96 0.53
N GLN A 530 -17.64 24.11 0.61
CA GLN A 530 -18.08 25.35 -0.02
C GLN A 530 -18.13 25.23 -1.55
N ASP A 531 -17.25 24.43 -2.16
CA ASP A 531 -17.22 24.27 -3.62
C ASP A 531 -18.51 23.64 -4.16
N THR A 532 -19.23 22.87 -3.33
CA THR A 532 -20.53 22.27 -3.68
C THR A 532 -21.73 23.06 -3.16
N ALA A 533 -21.54 23.88 -2.11
CA ALA A 533 -22.62 24.52 -1.36
C ALA A 533 -22.75 26.04 -1.58
N ASP A 534 -21.72 26.72 -2.06
CA ASP A 534 -21.70 28.17 -2.23
C ASP A 534 -21.98 28.58 -3.69
N PRO A 535 -23.13 29.21 -4.01
CA PRO A 535 -23.44 29.68 -5.37
C PRO A 535 -22.48 30.75 -5.91
N LYS A 536 -21.66 31.38 -5.05
CA LYS A 536 -20.70 32.42 -5.43
C LYS A 536 -19.35 31.85 -5.88
N ILE A 537 -19.11 30.55 -5.63
CA ILE A 537 -17.90 29.86 -6.04
C ILE A 537 -18.16 29.19 -7.39
N GLU A 538 -17.54 29.70 -8.45
CA GLU A 538 -17.54 29.07 -9.76
C GLU A 538 -16.55 27.89 -9.73
N SER A 539 -17.06 26.67 -9.88
CA SER A 539 -16.28 25.43 -9.79
C SER A 539 -16.87 24.35 -10.69
N VAL A 540 -16.15 23.24 -10.84
CA VAL A 540 -16.62 22.04 -11.57
C VAL A 540 -17.86 21.39 -10.94
N TYR A 541 -18.23 21.78 -9.72
CA TYR A 541 -19.40 21.26 -9.02
C TYR A 541 -20.66 22.07 -9.32
N HIS A 542 -20.54 23.29 -9.86
CA HIS A 542 -21.67 24.19 -10.14
C HIS A 542 -22.61 24.36 -8.94
N SER A 543 -22.07 24.33 -7.72
CA SER A 543 -22.82 24.46 -6.47
C SER A 543 -24.04 23.53 -6.37
N TYR A 544 -23.91 22.28 -6.85
CA TYR A 544 -25.04 21.34 -6.96
C TYR A 544 -25.75 21.04 -5.62
N ALA A 545 -25.09 21.20 -4.47
CA ALA A 545 -25.75 21.06 -3.17
C ALA A 545 -26.76 22.20 -2.95
N ALA A 546 -26.39 23.45 -3.26
CA ALA A 546 -27.31 24.58 -3.21
C ALA A 546 -28.48 24.42 -4.19
N GLN A 547 -28.20 23.94 -5.40
CA GLN A 547 -29.25 23.68 -6.40
C GLN A 547 -30.25 22.59 -5.96
N LEU A 548 -29.79 21.57 -5.24
CA LEU A 548 -30.66 20.56 -4.63
C LEU A 548 -31.46 21.14 -3.45
N ALA A 549 -30.86 22.02 -2.65
CA ALA A 549 -31.56 22.75 -1.60
C ALA A 549 -32.67 23.66 -2.17
N ASP A 550 -32.43 24.32 -3.30
CA ASP A 550 -33.44 25.09 -4.05
C ASP A 550 -34.60 24.22 -4.55
N ARG A 551 -34.36 22.91 -4.75
CA ARG A 551 -35.38 21.91 -5.10
C ARG A 551 -36.06 21.30 -3.88
N GLY A 552 -35.71 21.75 -2.68
CA GLY A 552 -36.34 21.37 -1.43
C GLY A 552 -35.71 20.15 -0.75
N PHE A 553 -34.62 19.59 -1.26
CA PHE A 553 -33.84 18.60 -0.51
C PHE A 553 -33.12 19.26 0.66
N ILE A 554 -32.86 18.49 1.72
CA ILE A 554 -31.81 18.85 2.67
C ILE A 554 -30.48 18.39 2.05
N THR A 555 -29.42 19.18 2.14
CA THR A 555 -28.10 18.74 1.67
C THR A 555 -27.06 18.84 2.76
N TYR A 556 -26.16 17.87 2.80
CA TYR A 556 -24.99 17.91 3.68
C TYR A 556 -23.72 17.73 2.86
N ALA A 557 -22.83 18.72 2.86
CA ALA A 557 -21.54 18.68 2.19
C ALA A 557 -20.43 18.44 3.24
N PRO A 558 -20.01 17.19 3.48
CA PRO A 558 -18.91 16.90 4.41
C PRO A 558 -17.54 17.24 3.81
N GLN A 559 -16.61 17.62 4.68
CA GLN A 559 -15.18 17.56 4.36
C GLN A 559 -14.66 16.17 4.68
N ASN A 560 -13.98 15.58 3.70
CA ASN A 560 -13.13 14.40 3.90
C ASN A 560 -11.65 14.81 3.98
N PRO A 561 -10.78 14.00 4.61
CA PRO A 561 -9.38 14.31 4.88
C PRO A 561 -8.49 14.05 3.65
N TYR A 562 -8.78 14.71 2.52
CA TYR A 562 -7.95 14.69 1.32
C TYR A 562 -7.61 16.10 0.84
N ILE A 563 -7.13 16.92 1.78
CA ILE A 563 -6.69 18.30 1.58
C ILE A 563 -5.33 18.52 2.25
N GLY A 564 -4.51 19.40 1.67
CA GLY A 564 -3.18 19.72 2.20
C GLY A 564 -2.06 18.87 1.59
N GLN A 565 -2.27 18.31 0.40
CA GLN A 565 -1.28 17.55 -0.37
C GLN A 565 -0.67 16.40 0.45
N ASP A 566 0.64 16.42 0.71
CA ASP A 566 1.30 15.35 1.46
C ASP A 566 0.82 15.26 2.92
N ALA A 567 0.24 16.33 3.49
CA ALA A 567 -0.27 16.32 4.86
C ALA A 567 -1.29 15.21 5.10
N PHE A 568 -2.23 15.01 4.16
CA PHE A 568 -3.20 13.93 4.28
C PHE A 568 -2.67 12.59 3.75
N ARG A 569 -1.84 12.62 2.70
CA ARG A 569 -1.31 11.38 2.11
C ARG A 569 -0.40 10.62 3.08
N VAL A 570 0.29 11.33 3.96
CA VAL A 570 1.09 10.72 5.05
C VAL A 570 0.21 9.94 6.03
N ILE A 571 -1.04 10.35 6.27
CA ILE A 571 -1.99 9.60 7.11
C ILE A 571 -2.18 8.19 6.56
N GLN A 572 -2.38 8.05 5.24
CA GLN A 572 -2.49 6.73 4.63
C GLN A 572 -1.21 5.90 4.79
N ARG A 573 -0.03 6.51 4.68
CA ARG A 573 1.23 5.80 4.89
C ARG A 573 1.42 5.32 6.33
N LYS A 574 0.93 6.06 7.31
CA LYS A 574 0.90 5.62 8.72
C LYS A 574 -0.14 4.53 8.95
N ALA A 575 -1.29 4.63 8.28
CA ALA A 575 -2.42 3.71 8.43
C ALA A 575 -2.14 2.32 7.82
N ASN A 576 -1.54 2.27 6.61
CA ASN A 576 -1.35 1.02 5.88
C ASN A 576 -0.64 -0.08 6.69
N PRO A 577 0.47 0.20 7.40
CA PRO A 577 1.13 -0.82 8.22
C PRO A 577 0.29 -1.36 9.37
N ILE A 578 -0.67 -0.60 9.91
CA ILE A 578 -1.60 -1.09 10.93
C ILE A 578 -2.90 -1.64 10.33
N LYS A 579 -2.89 -1.95 9.03
CA LYS A 579 -4.00 -2.51 8.26
C LYS A 579 -5.21 -1.57 8.16
N TRP A 580 -4.97 -0.27 8.14
CA TRP A 580 -5.97 0.78 7.92
C TRP A 580 -5.64 1.58 6.65
N SER A 581 -6.65 2.21 6.06
CA SER A 581 -6.50 3.15 4.94
C SER A 581 -7.08 4.51 5.32
N LEU A 582 -6.93 5.51 4.45
CA LEU A 582 -7.65 6.78 4.61
C LEU A 582 -9.17 6.55 4.67
N PHE A 583 -9.67 5.54 3.95
CA PHE A 583 -11.09 5.18 3.96
C PHE A 583 -11.55 4.52 5.26
N SER A 584 -10.65 3.95 6.07
CA SER A 584 -11.01 3.52 7.44
C SER A 584 -11.59 4.69 8.22
N LEU A 585 -10.93 5.85 8.16
CA LEU A 585 -11.30 7.05 8.88
C LEU A 585 -12.57 7.68 8.28
N ILE A 586 -12.60 7.82 6.96
CA ILE A 586 -13.73 8.40 6.21
C ILE A 586 -15.02 7.63 6.50
N VAL A 587 -15.01 6.29 6.45
CA VAL A 587 -16.20 5.48 6.71
C VAL A 587 -16.77 5.77 8.10
N ARG A 588 -15.92 5.91 9.12
CA ARG A 588 -16.35 6.24 10.49
C ARG A 588 -16.87 7.68 10.63
N GLN A 589 -16.28 8.64 9.90
CA GLN A 589 -16.82 10.02 9.83
C GLN A 589 -18.20 10.04 9.18
N HIS A 590 -18.42 9.22 8.14
CA HIS A 590 -19.73 9.07 7.52
C HIS A 590 -20.75 8.33 8.40
N GLU A 591 -20.35 7.29 9.15
CA GLU A 591 -21.25 6.68 10.17
C GLU A 591 -21.72 7.73 11.18
N ARG A 592 -20.78 8.51 11.75
CA ARG A 592 -21.10 9.60 12.67
C ARG A 592 -22.02 10.66 12.05
N THR A 593 -21.76 11.02 10.79
CA THR A 593 -22.61 11.96 10.04
C THR A 593 -24.02 11.41 9.90
N LEU A 594 -24.18 10.15 9.50
CA LEU A 594 -25.48 9.52 9.31
C LEU A 594 -26.24 9.38 10.62
N ASP A 595 -25.56 9.01 11.72
CA ASP A 595 -26.14 8.96 13.07
C ASP A 595 -26.78 10.30 13.44
N TRP A 596 -26.00 11.38 13.34
CA TRP A 596 -26.49 12.72 13.66
C TRP A 596 -27.61 13.19 12.72
N LEU A 597 -27.48 12.97 11.39
CA LEU A 597 -28.51 13.37 10.43
C LEU A 597 -29.86 12.69 10.75
N ALA A 598 -29.85 11.41 11.13
CA ALA A 598 -31.09 10.69 11.47
C ALA A 598 -31.73 11.12 12.79
N GLU A 599 -31.00 11.80 13.67
CA GLU A 599 -31.55 12.39 14.90
C GLU A 599 -32.27 13.73 14.64
N LEU A 600 -32.03 14.36 13.48
CA LEU A 600 -32.66 15.64 13.15
C LEU A 600 -34.15 15.44 12.86
N PRO A 601 -35.06 16.18 13.52
CA PRO A 601 -36.50 15.92 13.46
C PRO A 601 -37.12 16.16 12.08
N PHE A 602 -36.42 16.89 11.21
CA PHE A 602 -36.84 17.24 9.85
C PHE A 602 -36.15 16.40 8.77
N VAL A 603 -35.32 15.42 9.15
CA VAL A 603 -34.68 14.47 8.23
C VAL A 603 -35.47 13.18 8.19
N ASP A 604 -35.67 12.65 7.00
CA ASP A 604 -36.12 11.28 6.80
C ASP A 604 -34.91 10.33 6.72
N ALA A 605 -34.71 9.54 7.78
CA ALA A 605 -33.54 8.69 7.95
C ALA A 605 -33.46 7.53 6.93
N ASP A 606 -34.55 7.19 6.26
CA ASP A 606 -34.60 6.13 5.24
C ASP A 606 -34.34 6.68 3.82
N ARG A 607 -34.19 8.01 3.67
CA ARG A 607 -34.03 8.68 2.37
C ARG A 607 -32.78 9.55 2.32
N LEU A 608 -31.64 8.94 2.63
CA LEU A 608 -30.31 9.56 2.59
C LEU A 608 -29.58 9.16 1.30
N GLY A 609 -29.46 10.04 0.31
CA GLY A 609 -28.69 9.81 -0.91
C GLY A 609 -27.22 10.22 -0.78
N PHE A 610 -26.35 9.61 -1.58
CA PHE A 610 -24.95 10.03 -1.74
C PHE A 610 -24.71 10.48 -3.18
N TYR A 611 -24.09 11.64 -3.36
CA TYR A 611 -23.65 12.15 -4.66
C TYR A 611 -22.26 12.77 -4.53
N GLY A 612 -21.27 12.25 -5.28
CA GLY A 612 -19.92 12.80 -5.25
C GLY A 612 -19.23 12.79 -6.60
N LEU A 613 -18.33 13.77 -6.79
CA LEU A 613 -17.50 13.93 -7.99
C LEU A 613 -16.02 13.65 -7.70
N SER A 614 -15.32 12.99 -8.63
CA SER A 614 -13.86 12.75 -8.57
C SER A 614 -13.47 11.91 -7.35
N TYR A 615 -12.60 12.41 -6.46
CA TYR A 615 -12.35 11.73 -5.17
C TYR A 615 -13.65 11.53 -4.36
N GLY A 616 -14.64 12.41 -4.52
CA GLY A 616 -15.99 12.22 -3.98
C GLY A 616 -16.77 11.10 -4.66
N GLY A 617 -16.53 10.84 -5.96
CA GLY A 617 -17.01 9.63 -6.65
C GLY A 617 -16.32 8.37 -6.13
N LYS A 618 -15.01 8.43 -5.85
CA LYS A 618 -14.28 7.38 -5.13
C LYS A 618 -14.89 7.10 -3.75
N THR A 619 -15.35 8.14 -3.03
CA THR A 619 -16.16 7.99 -1.80
C THR A 619 -17.53 7.36 -2.07
N ALA A 620 -18.22 7.75 -3.15
CA ALA A 620 -19.53 7.20 -3.55
C ALA A 620 -19.50 5.69 -3.85
N MET A 621 -18.33 5.14 -4.21
CA MET A 621 -18.13 3.70 -4.40
C MET A 621 -17.79 2.96 -3.11
N ARG A 622 -17.03 3.57 -2.20
CA ARG A 622 -16.48 2.88 -1.01
C ARG A 622 -17.41 2.98 0.20
N VAL A 623 -17.91 4.17 0.49
CA VAL A 623 -18.72 4.41 1.69
C VAL A 623 -20.10 3.78 1.57
N PRO A 624 -20.90 4.02 0.50
CA PRO A 624 -22.19 3.35 0.34
C PRO A 624 -22.08 1.82 0.23
N ALA A 625 -21.01 1.26 -0.33
CA ALA A 625 -20.79 -0.20 -0.35
C ALA A 625 -20.67 -0.81 1.07
N LEU A 626 -20.22 -0.03 2.06
CA LEU A 626 -20.09 -0.45 3.46
C LEU A 626 -21.28 -0.04 4.33
N LEU A 627 -21.82 1.17 4.13
CA LEU A 627 -22.88 1.74 4.94
C LEU A 627 -24.24 1.58 4.23
N ASP A 628 -25.09 0.71 4.76
CA ASP A 628 -26.39 0.37 4.15
C ASP A 628 -27.44 1.48 4.28
N ARG A 629 -27.18 2.48 5.13
CA ARG A 629 -28.09 3.60 5.40
C ARG A 629 -28.17 4.64 4.28
N TYR A 630 -27.24 4.62 3.32
CA TYR A 630 -27.41 5.38 2.09
C TYR A 630 -28.42 4.68 1.21
N ALA A 631 -29.53 5.35 0.87
CA ALA A 631 -30.62 4.84 0.06
C ALA A 631 -30.27 4.73 -1.43
N CYS A 632 -29.38 5.59 -1.94
CA CYS A 632 -28.84 5.52 -3.30
C CYS A 632 -27.43 6.15 -3.36
N SER A 633 -26.68 5.87 -4.44
CA SER A 633 -25.35 6.44 -4.66
C SER A 633 -25.15 6.88 -6.11
N ILE A 634 -24.54 8.06 -6.30
CA ILE A 634 -24.15 8.61 -7.60
C ILE A 634 -22.64 8.85 -7.60
N CYS A 635 -21.94 8.19 -8.52
CA CYS A 635 -20.51 8.37 -8.76
C CYS A 635 -20.30 9.18 -10.04
N SER A 636 -19.86 10.43 -9.88
CA SER A 636 -19.55 11.33 -11.00
C SER A 636 -18.04 11.47 -11.22
N ALA A 637 -17.63 11.47 -12.49
CA ALA A 637 -16.25 11.79 -12.91
C ALA A 637 -15.14 10.98 -12.20
N ASP A 638 -15.42 9.71 -11.85
CA ASP A 638 -14.47 8.79 -11.20
C ASP A 638 -14.65 7.34 -11.68
N PHE A 639 -15.89 6.89 -11.90
CA PHE A 639 -16.20 5.52 -12.26
C PHE A 639 -15.51 5.08 -13.56
N ASN A 640 -14.63 4.06 -13.51
CA ASN A 640 -13.98 3.45 -14.67
C ASN A 640 -13.39 2.08 -14.29
N GLU A 641 -12.66 1.44 -15.20
CA GLU A 641 -11.84 0.26 -14.88
C GLU A 641 -10.67 0.61 -13.94
N TRP A 642 -10.99 0.72 -12.65
CA TRP A 642 -10.13 1.31 -11.62
C TRP A 642 -8.81 0.56 -11.45
N ILE A 643 -8.83 -0.76 -11.60
CA ILE A 643 -7.63 -1.60 -11.46
C ILE A 643 -6.65 -1.34 -12.60
N VAL A 644 -7.14 -1.21 -13.84
CA VAL A 644 -6.30 -0.84 -14.98
C VAL A 644 -5.75 0.57 -14.78
N LYS A 645 -6.59 1.52 -14.37
CA LYS A 645 -6.15 2.90 -14.10
C LYS A 645 -4.98 2.96 -13.10
N ASN A 646 -4.99 2.14 -12.05
CA ASN A 646 -3.96 2.20 -11.02
C ASN A 646 -2.67 1.42 -11.36
N ALA A 647 -2.72 0.42 -12.24
CA ALA A 647 -1.60 -0.50 -12.42
C ALA A 647 -1.09 -0.64 -13.86
N THR A 648 -1.77 -0.08 -14.88
CA THR A 648 -1.31 -0.25 -16.26
C THR A 648 -0.07 0.59 -16.57
N PHE A 649 0.89 -0.03 -17.25
CA PHE A 649 2.07 0.66 -17.78
C PHE A 649 1.78 1.37 -19.12
N ASP A 650 0.69 1.00 -19.80
CA ASP A 650 0.48 1.26 -21.23
C ASP A 650 -0.55 2.36 -21.53
N SER A 651 -0.97 3.16 -20.52
CA SER A 651 -1.95 4.23 -20.70
C SER A 651 -1.56 5.52 -20.00
N ARG A 652 -1.76 6.66 -20.69
CA ARG A 652 -1.59 8.01 -20.13
C ARG A 652 -2.61 8.37 -19.05
N TYR A 653 -3.72 7.64 -18.98
CA TYR A 653 -4.75 7.82 -17.95
C TYR A 653 -4.36 7.17 -16.61
N SER A 654 -3.23 6.46 -16.56
CA SER A 654 -2.83 5.71 -15.37
C SER A 654 -2.20 6.57 -14.28
N TYR A 655 -2.52 6.25 -13.02
CA TYR A 655 -1.85 6.80 -11.84
C TYR A 655 -0.38 6.38 -11.69
N MET A 656 0.12 5.48 -12.56
CA MET A 656 1.52 5.08 -12.55
C MET A 656 2.50 6.22 -12.83
N PHE A 657 2.05 7.26 -13.53
CA PHE A 657 2.90 8.38 -13.95
C PHE A 657 2.59 9.69 -13.21
N THR A 658 1.81 9.64 -12.12
CA THR A 658 1.31 10.83 -11.43
C THR A 658 1.72 10.84 -9.94
N GLY A 659 1.34 11.90 -9.22
CA GLY A 659 1.77 12.17 -7.84
C GLY A 659 0.97 11.47 -6.75
N GLU A 660 -0.19 10.89 -7.09
CA GLU A 660 -1.16 10.37 -6.13
C GLU A 660 -0.78 8.96 -5.62
N TYR A 661 0.28 8.91 -4.81
CA TYR A 661 0.81 7.66 -4.23
C TYR A 661 -0.14 6.99 -3.22
N GLU A 662 -1.23 7.65 -2.85
CA GLU A 662 -2.33 7.16 -2.03
C GLU A 662 -3.42 6.43 -2.86
N MET A 663 -3.38 6.48 -4.18
CA MET A 663 -4.42 5.85 -5.00
C MET A 663 -4.39 4.32 -4.99
N PRO A 664 -3.21 3.65 -5.06
CA PRO A 664 -3.13 2.20 -4.99
C PRO A 664 -3.59 1.65 -3.63
N GLU A 665 -4.47 0.65 -3.67
CA GLU A 665 -5.05 -0.03 -2.51
C GLU A 665 -4.61 -1.51 -2.52
N PHE A 666 -4.08 -2.01 -1.39
CA PHE A 666 -3.46 -3.34 -1.37
C PHE A 666 -4.43 -4.44 -1.76
N ASP A 667 -4.04 -5.28 -2.72
CA ASP A 667 -4.80 -6.46 -3.17
C ASP A 667 -6.21 -6.17 -3.70
N LEU A 668 -6.52 -4.91 -4.01
CA LEU A 668 -7.82 -4.54 -4.55
C LEU A 668 -8.06 -5.25 -5.90
N GLY A 669 -7.07 -5.30 -6.77
CA GLY A 669 -7.22 -5.86 -8.13
C GLY A 669 -7.62 -7.33 -8.18
N ASN A 670 -7.24 -8.15 -7.19
CA ASN A 670 -7.65 -9.55 -7.13
C ASN A 670 -8.99 -9.75 -6.41
N THR A 671 -9.53 -8.71 -5.76
CA THR A 671 -10.69 -8.81 -4.86
C THR A 671 -11.89 -7.99 -5.35
N PHE A 672 -11.73 -6.69 -5.56
CA PHE A 672 -12.81 -5.78 -5.98
C PHE A 672 -12.37 -4.82 -7.08
N ASN A 673 -13.34 -4.37 -7.85
CA ASN A 673 -13.32 -3.20 -8.70
C ASN A 673 -14.65 -2.46 -8.50
N TYR A 674 -14.92 -1.43 -9.30
CA TYR A 674 -16.15 -0.66 -9.16
C TYR A 674 -17.42 -1.46 -9.47
N GLY A 675 -17.34 -2.49 -10.31
CA GLY A 675 -18.41 -3.44 -10.59
C GLY A 675 -18.78 -4.28 -9.36
N GLU A 676 -17.79 -4.83 -8.65
CA GLU A 676 -18.03 -5.55 -7.40
C GLU A 676 -18.52 -4.60 -6.28
N MET A 677 -17.99 -3.37 -6.20
CA MET A 677 -18.46 -2.37 -5.23
C MET A 677 -19.92 -1.95 -5.50
N ALA A 678 -20.30 -1.73 -6.75
CA ALA A 678 -21.71 -1.51 -7.13
C ALA A 678 -22.57 -2.75 -6.79
N GLY A 679 -22.00 -3.95 -6.87
CA GLY A 679 -22.64 -5.16 -6.39
C GLY A 679 -22.91 -5.18 -4.88
N LEU A 680 -22.01 -4.61 -4.08
CA LEU A 680 -22.22 -4.38 -2.64
C LEU A 680 -23.21 -3.25 -2.34
N ILE A 681 -23.43 -2.34 -3.28
CA ILE A 681 -24.48 -1.30 -3.17
C ILE A 681 -25.86 -1.89 -3.52
N ALA A 682 -25.94 -2.78 -4.50
CA ALA A 682 -27.17 -3.47 -4.87
C ALA A 682 -27.81 -4.17 -3.65
N PRO A 683 -29.14 -4.11 -3.48
CA PRO A 683 -30.16 -3.73 -4.47
C PRO A 683 -30.52 -2.23 -4.51
N ARG A 684 -29.73 -1.38 -3.84
CA ARG A 684 -29.99 0.07 -3.79
C ARG A 684 -29.69 0.72 -5.15
N PRO A 685 -30.40 1.80 -5.51
CA PRO A 685 -30.14 2.50 -6.76
C PRO A 685 -28.71 3.06 -6.86
N PHE A 686 -28.10 2.89 -8.03
CA PHE A 686 -26.74 3.34 -8.31
C PHE A 686 -26.63 3.98 -9.71
N MET A 687 -26.04 5.17 -9.79
CA MET A 687 -25.86 5.92 -11.03
C MET A 687 -24.41 6.32 -11.26
N VAL A 688 -24.01 6.36 -12.53
CA VAL A 688 -22.73 6.95 -13.00
C VAL A 688 -23.01 8.20 -13.81
N GLU A 689 -22.24 9.27 -13.60
CA GLU A 689 -22.28 10.50 -14.41
C GLU A 689 -20.90 10.73 -15.03
N ARG A 690 -20.85 10.94 -16.34
CA ARG A 690 -19.62 10.94 -17.12
C ARG A 690 -19.63 11.99 -18.23
N GLY A 691 -18.67 12.92 -18.18
CA GLY A 691 -18.37 13.83 -19.29
C GLY A 691 -17.46 13.17 -20.33
N HIS A 692 -17.76 13.33 -21.63
CA HIS A 692 -16.97 12.75 -22.72
C HIS A 692 -15.50 13.19 -22.73
N ASP A 693 -15.22 14.44 -22.34
CA ASP A 693 -13.89 15.04 -22.33
C ASP A 693 -13.21 14.99 -20.95
N ASP A 694 -13.75 14.21 -20.01
CA ASP A 694 -13.15 14.04 -18.69
C ASP A 694 -11.80 13.31 -18.79
N GLY A 695 -10.72 14.02 -18.40
CA GLY A 695 -9.35 13.51 -18.40
C GLY A 695 -9.06 12.38 -17.41
N VAL A 696 -10.00 12.02 -16.52
CA VAL A 696 -9.85 10.94 -15.52
C VAL A 696 -9.70 9.56 -16.14
N ALA A 697 -10.41 9.27 -17.22
CA ALA A 697 -10.42 7.98 -17.93
C ALA A 697 -11.02 8.19 -19.32
N PRO A 698 -10.89 7.26 -20.28
CA PRO A 698 -11.64 7.30 -21.52
C PRO A 698 -13.03 6.64 -21.37
N ASP A 699 -13.99 7.00 -22.23
CA ASP A 699 -15.37 6.48 -22.16
C ASP A 699 -15.43 4.95 -22.25
N GLU A 700 -14.52 4.33 -23.00
CA GLU A 700 -14.46 2.89 -23.17
C GLU A 700 -14.22 2.18 -21.85
N TRP A 701 -13.42 2.75 -20.94
CA TRP A 701 -13.18 2.15 -19.63
C TRP A 701 -14.39 2.31 -18.72
N VAL A 702 -15.07 3.46 -18.80
CA VAL A 702 -16.31 3.73 -18.05
C VAL A 702 -17.42 2.80 -18.50
N ALA A 703 -17.65 2.71 -19.81
CA ALA A 703 -18.67 1.87 -20.41
C ALA A 703 -18.39 0.37 -20.19
N HIS A 704 -17.12 -0.06 -20.28
CA HIS A 704 -16.72 -1.43 -19.98
C HIS A 704 -17.15 -1.84 -18.57
N GLU A 705 -16.77 -1.03 -17.58
CA GLU A 705 -17.06 -1.36 -16.19
C GLU A 705 -18.55 -1.22 -15.87
N PHE A 706 -19.24 -0.23 -16.46
CA PHE A 706 -20.68 -0.07 -16.24
C PHE A 706 -21.48 -1.23 -16.84
N ALA A 707 -20.99 -1.87 -17.92
CA ALA A 707 -21.63 -3.07 -18.46
C ALA A 707 -21.67 -4.23 -17.45
N VAL A 708 -20.67 -4.34 -16.57
CA VAL A 708 -20.66 -5.33 -15.47
C VAL A 708 -21.80 -5.04 -14.48
N VAL A 709 -21.95 -3.78 -14.07
CA VAL A 709 -23.02 -3.31 -13.17
C VAL A 709 -24.39 -3.50 -13.78
N ARG A 710 -24.59 -3.05 -15.02
CA ARG A 710 -25.86 -3.16 -15.73
C ARG A 710 -26.30 -4.61 -15.86
N ARG A 711 -25.38 -5.52 -16.18
CA ARG A 711 -25.65 -6.96 -16.25
C ARG A 711 -26.13 -7.52 -14.91
N LEU A 712 -25.50 -7.13 -13.81
CA LEU A 712 -25.92 -7.54 -12.46
C LEU A 712 -27.35 -7.07 -12.17
N TYR A 713 -27.64 -5.78 -12.29
CA TYR A 713 -28.95 -5.22 -11.97
C TYR A 713 -30.07 -5.81 -12.83
N VAL A 714 -29.80 -6.09 -14.12
CA VAL A 714 -30.74 -6.81 -14.99
C VAL A 714 -31.00 -8.23 -14.50
N ARG A 715 -29.96 -8.98 -14.11
CA ARG A 715 -30.12 -10.36 -13.59
C ARG A 715 -30.88 -10.41 -12.27
N LEU A 716 -30.72 -9.39 -11.43
CA LEU A 716 -31.46 -9.22 -10.18
C LEU A 716 -32.90 -8.71 -10.39
N GLY A 717 -33.31 -8.39 -11.63
CA GLY A 717 -34.66 -7.89 -11.93
C GLY A 717 -34.91 -6.44 -11.51
N ILE A 718 -33.86 -5.65 -11.30
CA ILE A 718 -33.89 -4.26 -10.83
C ILE A 718 -33.19 -3.30 -11.80
N ALA A 719 -33.35 -3.56 -13.10
CA ALA A 719 -32.68 -2.77 -14.16
C ALA A 719 -33.06 -1.27 -14.13
N ASP A 720 -34.22 -0.93 -13.60
CA ASP A 720 -34.70 0.45 -13.40
C ASP A 720 -33.97 1.20 -12.26
N ARG A 721 -33.15 0.49 -11.47
CA ARG A 721 -32.36 1.06 -10.35
C ARG A 721 -30.91 1.37 -10.72
N THR A 722 -30.51 1.24 -11.98
CA THR A 722 -29.17 1.68 -12.40
C THR A 722 -29.17 2.32 -13.76
N GLU A 723 -28.48 3.44 -13.89
CA GLU A 723 -28.33 4.18 -15.13
C GLU A 723 -26.96 4.88 -15.20
N ILE A 724 -26.55 5.24 -16.41
CA ILE A 724 -25.36 6.03 -16.67
C ILE A 724 -25.75 7.21 -17.55
N GLU A 725 -25.28 8.40 -17.19
CA GLU A 725 -25.41 9.61 -18.01
C GLU A 725 -24.06 9.94 -18.64
N PHE A 726 -24.04 9.94 -19.98
CA PHE A 726 -22.96 10.54 -20.75
C PHE A 726 -23.40 11.92 -21.22
N PHE A 727 -22.54 12.93 -21.07
CA PHE A 727 -22.82 14.30 -21.51
C PHE A 727 -21.61 14.94 -22.18
N ASP A 728 -21.89 15.97 -22.99
CA ASP A 728 -20.88 16.77 -23.67
C ASP A 728 -20.24 17.75 -22.66
N GLY A 729 -19.06 17.40 -22.16
CA GLY A 729 -18.35 18.17 -21.15
C GLY A 729 -17.14 17.44 -20.56
N GLY A 730 -16.36 18.17 -19.75
CA GLY A 730 -15.15 17.67 -19.10
C GLY A 730 -15.40 17.10 -17.70
N HIS A 731 -14.40 17.27 -16.84
CA HIS A 731 -14.42 16.84 -15.44
C HIS A 731 -15.32 17.77 -14.58
N GLN A 732 -16.64 17.53 -14.58
CA GLN A 732 -17.63 18.36 -13.89
C GLN A 732 -18.94 17.63 -13.58
N ILE A 733 -19.76 18.22 -12.71
CA ILE A 733 -21.15 17.81 -12.46
C ILE A 733 -22.06 18.32 -13.61
N ASN A 734 -22.93 17.48 -14.16
CA ASN A 734 -23.93 17.90 -15.14
C ASN A 734 -25.28 18.27 -14.51
N SER A 735 -25.66 17.59 -13.41
CA SER A 735 -26.90 17.82 -12.63
C SER A 735 -28.23 17.52 -13.35
N ALA A 736 -28.25 17.17 -14.64
CA ALA A 736 -29.50 16.93 -15.35
C ALA A 736 -30.11 15.56 -15.01
N GLY A 737 -29.51 14.47 -15.50
CA GLY A 737 -29.97 13.12 -15.19
C GLY A 737 -29.84 12.78 -13.71
N THR A 738 -28.76 13.26 -13.07
CA THR A 738 -28.47 13.00 -11.65
C THR A 738 -29.52 13.58 -10.71
N PHE A 739 -30.10 14.76 -10.99
CA PHE A 739 -31.21 15.30 -10.18
C PHE A 739 -32.51 14.53 -10.37
N SER A 740 -32.88 14.18 -11.60
CA SER A 740 -34.06 13.34 -11.86
C SER A 740 -33.94 11.96 -11.20
N PHE A 741 -32.74 11.39 -11.16
CA PHE A 741 -32.46 10.15 -10.44
C PHE A 741 -32.72 10.29 -8.93
N LEU A 742 -32.25 11.39 -8.31
CA LEU A 742 -32.48 11.67 -6.88
C LEU A 742 -33.97 11.87 -6.58
N HIS A 743 -34.69 12.66 -7.39
CA HIS A 743 -36.15 12.83 -7.24
C HIS A 743 -36.89 11.49 -7.29
N ARG A 744 -36.55 10.63 -8.25
CA ARG A 744 -37.15 9.29 -8.42
C ARG A 744 -36.86 8.38 -7.23
N HIS A 745 -35.59 8.24 -6.85
CA HIS A 745 -35.16 7.21 -5.90
C HIS A 745 -35.20 7.64 -4.42
N LEU A 746 -35.24 8.95 -4.15
CA LEU A 746 -35.54 9.49 -2.82
C LEU A 746 -37.02 9.92 -2.69
N ASN A 747 -37.86 9.58 -3.67
CA ASN A 747 -39.29 9.85 -3.66
C ASN A 747 -39.62 11.31 -3.26
N TRP A 748 -39.02 12.26 -3.97
CA TRP A 748 -39.21 13.69 -3.77
C TRP A 748 -39.77 14.32 -5.05
N PRO A 749 -40.88 15.08 -4.99
CA PRO A 749 -41.48 15.64 -6.19
C PRO A 749 -40.56 16.65 -6.88
N GLU A 750 -40.50 16.59 -8.21
CA GLU A 750 -39.91 17.68 -9.01
C GLU A 750 -40.78 18.93 -8.85
N ARG A 751 -40.17 20.10 -8.63
CA ARG A 751 -40.90 21.37 -8.67
C ARG A 751 -41.26 21.61 -10.15
N ASN A 752 -42.55 21.72 -10.45
CA ASN A 752 -42.98 22.21 -11.75
C ASN A 752 -42.52 23.66 -11.84
N ASP A 753 -41.60 23.96 -12.76
CA ASP A 753 -41.28 25.34 -13.13
C ASP A 753 -42.55 25.97 -13.71
N SER A 754 -43.27 26.74 -12.89
CA SER A 754 -44.44 27.52 -13.28
C SER A 754 -44.13 29.00 -13.31
#